data_AF-A0A7Y9ZJJ9-F1
#
_entry.id   AF-A0A7Y9ZJJ9-F1
#
_cell.length_a   1.000
_cell.length_b   1.000
_cell.length_c   1.000
_cell.angle_alpha   90.00
_cell.angle_beta   90.00
_cell.angle_gamma   90.00
#
_symmetry.space_group_name_H-M   'P 1'
#
loop_
_entity.id
_entity.type
_entity.pdbx_description
1 polymer ?
#
loop_
_entity_poly.entity_id
_entity_poly.type
_entity_poly.pdbx_seq_one_letter_code
_entity_poly.pdbx_strand_id
1 'polypeptide(L)'
;MNFRLRRRRSDEGAILIIAIFVVAVVAVVTGAVLTRGDGSLRATVALRDVARSSYAADAAAQVAINGLRTGYSVGSGSSAQVPKWYYTNVAGTGCFGYDGSGSSTTPKDTLVLDGLIPKQTGETQSAMSAAVVCEPEEATGAQGSAVPINSSNKPGYAIVALGDRTTKTGGNISASQTLNVHGGVYANGNISGPVALDAGDVKATGTCSATTVVAPSTKRCSDSPPAAAALNDPNYNHELGSTVPALQQPPTSCTGGVAEFAPGYYDSAQALNTAMGLCRVMWFKPGNYYFDFHDETCANVCPDNLYAGTTNVWTIPRGTDVVGGTPTNPTTGAVLSRPPSPLPANGNGLIPGNCQSPITNINAQGVQFVFGGNSRLFLDGNGSSGARMELCATYHANRPPIELYGLKTGSTPTSAQANGLLPSGSVTTTQPQGTWTNATAAAVSADGGAEATWTTTGNGTKNGTITVPGFTPVQNVPAGAILTGASLRVKHKDVANASTVTVQVTGAPAATGTFNVPVRNTTSGVDTVNLATADPTQFQALQKQVHDYGYSGARLVYAVKVTTNGNNTVTLDSLALDLTYYVPVLRGEQGTCIETGTSCPILGTDPSGNNKINMYLQGTTYVPYGHMSIVLSNFSAEVAKFGVVTRSVSFSVNTGNPRYTGPVFEIPDDSPGFGFERTLVRLKVYLCPGVTSGCTPGGGELALESRVELFDEGGTPGPPNREVTVLNWSHTR
;
A
#
# COMPACT_ATOMS: atom_id res chain seq x y z
N MET A 1 -139.64 -21.74 -26.55
CA MET A 1 -139.36 -22.66 -25.42
C MET A 1 -138.04 -22.24 -24.79
N ASN A 2 -138.04 -22.08 -23.47
CA ASN A 2 -136.96 -21.58 -22.61
C ASN A 2 -135.61 -22.30 -22.78
N PHE A 3 -134.48 -21.61 -22.58
CA PHE A 3 -133.71 -21.68 -21.32
C PHE A 3 -132.50 -20.74 -21.32
N ARG A 4 -132.43 -19.87 -20.29
CA ARG A 4 -131.24 -19.15 -19.84
C ARG A 4 -130.29 -20.13 -19.14
N LEU A 5 -128.98 -20.04 -19.41
CA LEU A 5 -127.93 -20.46 -18.48
C LEU A 5 -126.72 -19.52 -18.57
N ARG A 6 -126.38 -18.90 -17.43
CA ARG A 6 -125.16 -18.10 -17.17
C ARG A 6 -123.91 -19.00 -17.26
N ARG A 7 -122.84 -18.52 -17.90
CA ARG A 7 -121.49 -19.15 -17.84
C ARG A 7 -120.46 -18.20 -17.22
N ARG A 8 -119.57 -18.82 -16.45
CA ARG A 8 -118.55 -18.28 -15.52
C ARG A 8 -117.47 -17.44 -16.22
N ARG A 9 -116.94 -16.45 -15.48
CA ARG A 9 -115.72 -15.68 -15.82
C ARG A 9 -114.51 -16.61 -15.91
N SER A 10 -113.72 -16.42 -16.97
CA SER A 10 -112.52 -17.18 -17.35
C SER A 10 -111.26 -16.40 -16.94
N ASP A 11 -110.30 -17.06 -16.29
CA ASP A 11 -109.00 -16.52 -15.85
C ASP A 11 -107.95 -16.43 -17.00
N GLU A 12 -108.39 -16.10 -18.21
CA GLU A 12 -107.52 -16.06 -19.41
C GLU A 12 -106.44 -14.96 -19.38
N GLY A 13 -106.54 -13.96 -18.48
CA GLY A 13 -105.58 -12.85 -18.40
C GLY A 13 -104.37 -13.07 -17.46
N ALA A 14 -104.51 -13.89 -16.42
CA ALA A 14 -103.48 -14.05 -15.39
C ALA A 14 -102.32 -14.95 -15.83
N ILE A 15 -102.60 -15.95 -16.67
CA ILE A 15 -101.60 -16.86 -17.23
C ILE A 15 -100.61 -16.12 -18.13
N LEU A 16 -101.05 -15.11 -18.89
CA LEU A 16 -100.17 -14.33 -19.76
C LEU A 16 -99.14 -13.52 -18.95
N ILE A 17 -99.57 -12.90 -17.85
CA ILE A 17 -98.70 -12.09 -16.98
C ILE A 17 -97.67 -12.98 -16.27
N ILE A 18 -98.08 -14.15 -15.76
CA ILE A 18 -97.16 -15.11 -15.14
C ILE A 18 -96.17 -15.65 -16.17
N ALA A 19 -96.62 -15.96 -17.40
CA ALA A 19 -95.74 -16.42 -18.47
C ALA A 19 -94.70 -15.37 -18.88
N ILE A 20 -95.11 -14.09 -19.05
CA ILE A 20 -94.18 -12.99 -19.37
C ILE A 20 -93.19 -12.77 -18.22
N PHE A 21 -93.65 -12.84 -16.97
CA PHE A 21 -92.77 -12.68 -15.81
C PHE A 21 -91.74 -13.81 -15.70
N VAL A 22 -92.16 -15.07 -15.89
CA VAL A 22 -91.25 -16.22 -15.91
C VAL A 22 -90.24 -16.11 -17.05
N VAL A 23 -90.67 -15.73 -18.25
CA VAL A 23 -89.77 -15.53 -19.40
C VAL A 23 -88.79 -14.38 -19.15
N ALA A 24 -89.24 -13.27 -18.57
CA ALA A 24 -88.38 -12.13 -18.25
C ALA A 24 -87.35 -12.48 -17.16
N VAL A 25 -87.75 -13.19 -16.11
CA VAL A 25 -86.83 -13.66 -15.05
C VAL A 25 -85.82 -14.65 -15.62
N VAL A 26 -86.26 -15.62 -16.42
CA VAL A 26 -85.35 -16.57 -17.08
C VAL A 26 -84.39 -15.83 -18.01
N ALA A 27 -84.85 -14.87 -18.83
CA ALA A 27 -83.99 -14.10 -19.71
C ALA A 27 -82.94 -13.26 -18.96
N VAL A 28 -83.32 -12.61 -17.85
CA VAL A 28 -82.41 -11.82 -17.01
C VAL A 28 -81.39 -12.73 -16.32
N VAL A 29 -81.81 -13.88 -15.78
CA VAL A 29 -80.91 -14.85 -15.13
C VAL A 29 -79.96 -15.47 -16.15
N THR A 30 -80.45 -15.88 -17.32
CA THR A 30 -79.61 -16.43 -18.41
C THR A 30 -78.62 -15.37 -18.91
N GLY A 31 -79.04 -14.11 -19.08
CA GLY A 31 -78.15 -13.01 -19.45
C GLY A 31 -77.03 -12.80 -18.42
N ALA A 32 -77.38 -12.73 -17.12
CA ALA A 32 -76.41 -12.57 -16.05
C ALA A 32 -75.42 -13.75 -15.93
N VAL A 33 -75.89 -14.99 -16.13
CA VAL A 33 -75.06 -16.19 -16.14
C VAL A 33 -74.12 -16.22 -17.35
N LEU A 34 -74.60 -15.82 -18.54
CA LEU A 34 -73.77 -15.74 -19.74
C LEU A 34 -72.68 -14.65 -19.61
N THR A 35 -73.00 -13.48 -19.06
CA THR A 35 -72.00 -12.43 -18.82
C THR A 35 -70.96 -12.84 -17.78
N ARG A 36 -71.37 -13.54 -16.70
CA ARG A 36 -70.41 -14.12 -15.74
C ARG A 36 -69.58 -15.25 -16.36
N GLY A 37 -70.17 -16.05 -17.24
CA GLY A 37 -69.47 -17.10 -18.00
C GLY A 37 -68.37 -16.52 -18.90
N ASP A 38 -68.67 -15.47 -19.67
CA ASP A 38 -67.68 -14.78 -20.52
C ASP A 38 -66.57 -14.13 -19.69
N GLY A 39 -66.92 -13.49 -18.56
CA GLY A 39 -65.94 -12.93 -17.62
C GLY A 39 -64.98 -13.99 -17.06
N SER A 40 -65.51 -15.13 -16.60
CA SER A 40 -64.71 -16.25 -16.09
C SER A 40 -63.81 -16.87 -17.17
N LEU A 41 -64.30 -17.04 -18.41
CA LEU A 41 -63.52 -17.55 -19.51
C LEU A 41 -62.35 -16.62 -19.89
N ARG A 42 -62.61 -15.30 -19.95
CA ARG A 42 -61.55 -14.31 -20.20
C ARG A 42 -60.52 -14.27 -19.08
N ALA A 43 -60.96 -14.37 -17.83
CA ALA A 43 -60.07 -14.45 -16.68
C ALA A 43 -59.19 -15.73 -16.71
N THR A 44 -59.76 -16.88 -17.07
CA THR A 44 -58.99 -18.12 -17.24
C THR A 44 -57.98 -18.01 -18.39
N VAL A 45 -58.33 -17.38 -19.51
CA VAL A 45 -57.39 -17.14 -20.62
C VAL A 45 -56.25 -16.21 -20.19
N ALA A 46 -56.56 -15.12 -19.48
CA ALA A 46 -55.55 -14.19 -18.98
C ALA A 46 -54.60 -14.85 -17.96
N LEU A 47 -55.12 -15.65 -17.01
CA LEU A 47 -54.29 -16.40 -16.06
C LEU A 47 -53.40 -17.43 -16.75
N ARG A 48 -53.89 -18.06 -17.82
CA ARG A 48 -53.11 -19.00 -18.63
C ARG A 48 -51.96 -18.29 -19.35
N ASP A 49 -52.18 -17.07 -19.83
CA ASP A 49 -51.15 -16.28 -20.50
C ASP A 49 -50.08 -15.79 -19.51
N VAL A 50 -50.47 -15.37 -18.29
CA VAL A 50 -49.52 -15.03 -17.21
C VAL A 50 -48.70 -16.25 -16.78
N ALA A 51 -49.34 -17.41 -16.62
CA ALA A 51 -48.60 -18.64 -16.30
C ALA A 51 -47.62 -19.01 -17.42
N ARG A 52 -48.02 -18.84 -18.69
CA ARG A 52 -47.16 -19.09 -19.86
C ARG A 52 -45.95 -18.15 -19.87
N SER A 53 -46.12 -16.86 -19.57
CA SER A 53 -44.98 -15.93 -19.49
C SER A 53 -44.05 -16.27 -18.33
N SER A 54 -44.58 -16.62 -17.15
CA SER A 54 -43.72 -17.05 -16.03
C SER A 54 -42.91 -18.29 -16.39
N TYR A 55 -43.52 -19.33 -16.96
CA TYR A 55 -42.80 -20.53 -17.38
C TYR A 55 -41.78 -20.27 -18.49
N ALA A 56 -42.09 -19.38 -19.44
CA ALA A 56 -41.13 -18.98 -20.47
C ALA A 56 -39.94 -18.24 -19.86
N ALA A 57 -40.19 -17.32 -18.94
CA ALA A 57 -39.14 -16.59 -18.26
C ALA A 57 -38.24 -17.52 -17.44
N ASP A 58 -38.85 -18.46 -16.71
CA ASP A 58 -38.13 -19.45 -15.92
C ASP A 58 -37.28 -20.37 -16.80
N ALA A 59 -37.85 -20.88 -17.89
CA ALA A 59 -37.13 -21.73 -18.84
C ALA A 59 -35.95 -20.98 -19.47
N ALA A 60 -36.15 -19.72 -19.87
CA ALA A 60 -35.09 -18.89 -20.43
C ALA A 60 -33.93 -18.67 -19.44
N ALA A 61 -34.25 -18.31 -18.19
CA ALA A 61 -33.26 -18.15 -17.14
C ALA A 61 -32.50 -19.45 -16.84
N GLN A 62 -33.21 -20.58 -16.75
CA GLN A 62 -32.58 -21.88 -16.53
C GLN A 62 -31.63 -22.27 -17.67
N VAL A 63 -32.01 -22.00 -18.93
CA VAL A 63 -31.13 -22.24 -20.09
C VAL A 63 -29.87 -21.39 -19.99
N ALA A 64 -30.00 -20.09 -19.65
CA ALA A 64 -28.86 -19.20 -19.49
C ALA A 64 -27.92 -19.65 -18.34
N ILE A 65 -28.48 -19.97 -17.17
CA ILE A 65 -27.73 -20.48 -16.00
C ILE A 65 -27.02 -21.79 -16.36
N ASN A 66 -27.71 -22.70 -17.05
CA ASN A 66 -27.09 -23.96 -17.45
C ASN A 66 -25.96 -23.72 -18.47
N GLY A 67 -26.13 -22.75 -19.38
CA GLY A 67 -25.06 -22.30 -20.27
C GLY A 67 -23.83 -21.79 -19.51
N LEU A 68 -24.02 -20.97 -18.47
CA LEU A 68 -22.94 -20.49 -17.61
C LEU A 68 -22.29 -21.62 -16.79
N ARG A 69 -23.08 -22.61 -16.36
CA ARG A 69 -22.61 -23.80 -15.62
C ARG A 69 -21.75 -24.72 -16.48
N THR A 70 -22.22 -25.07 -17.68
CA THR A 70 -21.58 -26.10 -18.52
C THR A 70 -20.64 -25.56 -19.59
N GLY A 71 -20.55 -24.23 -19.71
CA GLY A 71 -19.85 -23.51 -20.76
C GLY A 71 -20.69 -23.36 -22.02
N TYR A 72 -20.52 -22.23 -22.71
CA TYR A 72 -21.19 -21.93 -23.98
C TYR A 72 -20.31 -22.30 -25.17
N SER A 73 -20.86 -22.90 -26.22
CA SER A 73 -20.08 -23.26 -27.41
C SER A 73 -19.84 -22.03 -28.27
N VAL A 74 -18.57 -21.66 -28.48
CA VAL A 74 -18.16 -20.54 -29.34
C VAL A 74 -17.58 -21.06 -30.66
N GLY A 75 -18.29 -20.88 -31.78
CA GLY A 75 -17.84 -21.25 -33.13
C GLY A 75 -18.73 -22.27 -33.87
N SER A 76 -18.41 -22.55 -35.14
CA SER A 76 -19.12 -23.51 -35.99
C SER A 76 -18.38 -24.85 -36.03
N GLY A 77 -18.91 -25.89 -35.38
CA GLY A 77 -18.37 -27.25 -35.40
C GLY A 77 -19.29 -28.23 -34.67
N SER A 78 -19.09 -29.53 -34.85
CA SER A 78 -19.80 -30.54 -34.06
C SER A 78 -19.39 -30.44 -32.58
N SER A 79 -20.33 -30.71 -31.66
CA SER A 79 -20.25 -30.38 -30.23
C SER A 79 -19.04 -30.95 -29.46
N ALA A 80 -18.25 -31.84 -30.06
CA ALA A 80 -17.08 -32.45 -29.45
C ALA A 80 -15.75 -31.70 -29.70
N GLN A 81 -15.69 -30.77 -30.66
CA GLN A 81 -14.44 -30.05 -31.01
C GLN A 81 -14.48 -28.54 -30.76
N VAL A 82 -15.63 -27.97 -30.36
CA VAL A 82 -15.75 -26.54 -30.10
C VAL A 82 -15.24 -26.24 -28.67
N PRO A 83 -14.23 -25.37 -28.49
CA PRO A 83 -13.83 -24.93 -27.16
C PRO A 83 -15.02 -24.36 -26.41
N LYS A 84 -15.22 -24.82 -25.18
CA LYS A 84 -16.26 -24.29 -24.31
C LYS A 84 -15.80 -22.96 -23.73
N TRP A 85 -16.66 -21.95 -23.83
CA TRP A 85 -16.48 -20.66 -23.20
C TRP A 85 -17.04 -20.69 -21.79
N TYR A 86 -16.19 -20.44 -20.80
CA TYR A 86 -16.58 -20.27 -19.41
C TYR A 86 -16.41 -18.82 -19.02
N TYR A 87 -17.51 -18.15 -18.73
CA TYR A 87 -17.47 -16.76 -18.31
C TYR A 87 -16.85 -16.63 -16.92
N THR A 88 -15.90 -15.72 -16.78
CA THR A 88 -15.20 -15.39 -15.54
C THR A 88 -15.11 -13.88 -15.32
N ASN A 89 -15.93 -13.09 -16.03
CA ASN A 89 -15.91 -11.63 -15.99
C ASN A 89 -14.54 -11.01 -16.30
N VAL A 90 -13.91 -11.44 -17.40
CA VAL A 90 -12.73 -10.76 -17.96
C VAL A 90 -13.19 -9.53 -18.74
N ALA A 91 -12.49 -8.41 -18.59
CA ALA A 91 -12.81 -7.17 -19.31
C ALA A 91 -12.83 -7.38 -20.83
N GLY A 92 -13.86 -6.84 -21.48
CA GLY A 92 -14.05 -6.97 -22.93
C GLY A 92 -14.50 -8.35 -23.40
N THR A 93 -15.02 -9.20 -22.51
CA THR A 93 -15.53 -10.54 -22.85
C THR A 93 -17.01 -10.67 -22.54
N GLY A 94 -17.75 -11.44 -23.35
CA GLY A 94 -19.20 -11.58 -23.18
C GLY A 94 -19.59 -12.76 -22.29
N CYS A 95 -20.69 -12.63 -21.54
CA CYS A 95 -21.21 -13.72 -20.70
C CYS A 95 -21.43 -15.04 -21.46
N PHE A 96 -21.87 -14.93 -22.72
CA PHE A 96 -22.15 -16.08 -23.59
C PHE A 96 -21.12 -16.22 -24.73
N GLY A 97 -19.93 -15.63 -24.56
CA GLY A 97 -18.81 -15.73 -25.49
C GLY A 97 -18.75 -14.55 -26.45
N TYR A 98 -18.59 -14.85 -27.73
CA TYR A 98 -18.50 -13.87 -28.82
C TYR A 98 -19.47 -14.23 -29.95
N ASP A 99 -19.94 -13.22 -30.69
CA ASP A 99 -20.82 -13.42 -31.83
C ASP A 99 -20.06 -13.96 -33.06
N GLY A 100 -20.59 -14.99 -33.72
CA GLY A 100 -20.14 -15.48 -35.04
C GLY A 100 -19.25 -16.73 -35.06
N SER A 101 -19.01 -17.26 -36.28
CA SER A 101 -18.10 -18.37 -36.56
C SER A 101 -16.76 -17.86 -37.10
N GLY A 102 -15.70 -17.96 -36.30
CA GLY A 102 -14.37 -17.41 -36.60
C GLY A 102 -14.08 -16.14 -35.79
N SER A 103 -12.95 -15.50 -36.07
CA SER A 103 -12.32 -14.34 -35.36
C SER A 103 -13.17 -13.05 -35.23
N SER A 104 -14.45 -13.15 -34.88
CA SER A 104 -15.25 -12.00 -34.46
C SER A 104 -15.05 -11.78 -32.96
N THR A 105 -14.67 -10.56 -32.60
CA THR A 105 -14.24 -10.13 -31.25
C THR A 105 -15.35 -9.43 -30.48
N THR A 106 -16.60 -9.43 -30.97
CA THR A 106 -17.71 -8.72 -30.32
C THR A 106 -18.26 -9.55 -29.17
N PRO A 107 -18.21 -9.04 -27.93
CA PRO A 107 -18.75 -9.73 -26.74
C PRO A 107 -20.24 -10.03 -26.89
N LYS A 108 -20.65 -11.26 -26.59
CA LYS A 108 -22.04 -11.69 -26.58
C LYS A 108 -22.60 -11.74 -25.17
N ASP A 109 -23.25 -10.67 -24.74
CA ASP A 109 -23.91 -10.57 -23.43
C ASP A 109 -25.41 -10.89 -23.47
N THR A 110 -25.98 -11.04 -24.67
CA THR A 110 -27.39 -11.39 -24.87
C THR A 110 -27.53 -12.78 -25.47
N LEU A 111 -28.25 -13.66 -24.78
CA LEU A 111 -28.67 -14.97 -25.27
C LEU A 111 -30.07 -14.89 -25.86
N VAL A 112 -30.19 -15.08 -27.18
CA VAL A 112 -31.49 -15.14 -27.87
C VAL A 112 -31.98 -16.59 -27.93
N LEU A 113 -33.20 -16.82 -27.48
CA LEU A 113 -33.89 -18.12 -27.43
C LEU A 113 -35.12 -18.07 -28.35
N ASP A 114 -34.89 -18.42 -29.61
CA ASP A 114 -35.92 -18.43 -30.64
C ASP A 114 -36.90 -19.58 -30.43
N GLY A 115 -38.20 -19.28 -30.50
CA GLY A 115 -39.26 -20.27 -30.41
C GLY A 115 -39.26 -21.06 -29.10
N LEU A 116 -38.77 -20.46 -28.00
CA LEU A 116 -38.67 -21.09 -26.67
C LEU A 116 -39.95 -21.83 -26.27
N ILE A 117 -41.11 -21.22 -26.53
CA ILE A 117 -42.40 -21.92 -26.50
C ILE A 117 -43.03 -21.82 -27.89
N PRO A 118 -42.96 -22.89 -28.71
CA PRO A 118 -43.56 -22.88 -30.04
C PRO A 118 -45.08 -22.83 -29.95
N LYS A 119 -45.73 -22.30 -31.00
CA LYS A 119 -47.19 -22.38 -31.14
C LYS A 119 -47.57 -23.79 -31.60
N GLN A 120 -48.39 -24.51 -30.82
CA GLN A 120 -48.90 -25.81 -31.26
C GLN A 120 -50.13 -25.66 -32.18
N THR A 121 -50.33 -26.63 -33.06
CA THR A 121 -51.48 -26.68 -33.97
C THR A 121 -52.79 -26.72 -33.18
N GLY A 122 -53.63 -25.71 -33.34
CA GLY A 122 -54.91 -25.57 -32.62
C GLY A 122 -54.86 -24.67 -31.37
N GLU A 123 -53.69 -24.16 -30.98
CA GLU A 123 -53.59 -23.16 -29.92
C GLU A 123 -53.92 -21.75 -30.40
N THR A 124 -54.64 -21.00 -29.56
CA THR A 124 -54.95 -19.59 -29.80
C THR A 124 -53.79 -18.66 -29.45
N GLN A 125 -52.84 -19.13 -28.64
CA GLN A 125 -51.71 -18.32 -28.19
C GLN A 125 -50.60 -18.27 -29.23
N SER A 126 -49.85 -17.17 -29.21
CA SER A 126 -48.72 -16.93 -30.09
C SER A 126 -47.47 -17.67 -29.59
N ALA A 127 -46.53 -17.95 -30.50
CA ALA A 127 -45.20 -18.43 -30.11
C ALA A 127 -44.52 -17.41 -29.18
N MET A 128 -43.64 -17.87 -28.31
CA MET A 128 -42.92 -17.01 -27.38
C MET A 128 -41.42 -17.28 -27.51
N SER A 129 -40.67 -16.23 -27.82
CA SER A 129 -39.20 -16.23 -27.78
C SER A 129 -38.73 -15.41 -26.58
N ALA A 130 -37.47 -15.59 -26.18
CA ALA A 130 -36.87 -14.83 -25.08
C ALA A 130 -35.50 -14.28 -25.46
N ALA A 131 -35.11 -13.18 -24.81
CA ALA A 131 -33.75 -12.67 -24.82
C ALA A 131 -33.27 -12.54 -23.37
N VAL A 132 -32.16 -13.18 -23.03
CA VAL A 132 -31.56 -13.10 -21.69
C VAL A 132 -30.33 -12.22 -21.77
N VAL A 133 -30.38 -11.05 -21.15
CA VAL A 133 -29.24 -10.14 -21.01
C VAL A 133 -28.49 -10.53 -19.73
N CYS A 134 -27.19 -10.74 -19.86
CA CYS A 134 -26.30 -10.97 -18.73
C CYS A 134 -25.50 -9.70 -18.45
N GLU A 135 -25.63 -9.19 -17.23
CA GLU A 135 -24.87 -8.05 -16.74
C GLU A 135 -23.95 -8.56 -15.61
N PRO A 136 -22.62 -8.55 -15.75
CA PRO A 136 -21.75 -8.85 -14.63
C PRO A 136 -21.93 -7.82 -13.52
N GLU A 137 -21.83 -8.26 -12.27
CA GLU A 137 -21.60 -7.33 -11.19
C GLU A 137 -20.12 -6.93 -11.18
N GLU A 138 -19.88 -5.61 -11.16
CA GLU A 138 -18.55 -5.03 -11.08
C GLU A 138 -17.75 -5.65 -9.93
N ALA A 139 -16.43 -5.74 -10.12
CA ALA A 139 -15.49 -6.25 -9.12
C ALA A 139 -15.74 -7.69 -8.62
N THR A 140 -16.28 -8.56 -9.47
CA THR A 140 -16.35 -10.01 -9.24
C THR A 140 -15.61 -10.80 -10.33
N GLY A 141 -15.24 -12.04 -10.06
CA GLY A 141 -14.49 -12.88 -11.00
C GLY A 141 -13.09 -12.31 -11.28
N ALA A 142 -12.68 -12.35 -12.55
CA ALA A 142 -11.36 -11.89 -12.99
C ALA A 142 -11.14 -10.37 -12.83
N GLN A 143 -12.22 -9.59 -12.70
CA GLN A 143 -12.17 -8.16 -12.35
C GLN A 143 -12.22 -7.90 -10.84
N GLY A 144 -12.52 -8.92 -10.02
CA GLY A 144 -12.65 -8.76 -8.57
C GLY A 144 -11.33 -8.92 -7.84
N SER A 145 -11.09 -8.05 -6.86
CA SER A 145 -10.03 -8.28 -5.88
C SER A 145 -10.33 -9.51 -5.02
N ALA A 146 -9.30 -10.31 -4.73
CA ALA A 146 -9.39 -11.45 -3.80
C ALA A 146 -9.44 -11.02 -2.33
N VAL A 147 -9.37 -9.71 -2.07
CA VAL A 147 -9.55 -9.14 -0.73
C VAL A 147 -10.72 -8.16 -0.73
N PRO A 148 -11.40 -7.99 0.41
CA PRO A 148 -12.41 -6.95 0.54
C PRO A 148 -11.79 -5.56 0.30
N ILE A 149 -12.32 -4.83 -0.67
CA ILE A 149 -11.96 -3.46 -0.99
C ILE A 149 -13.20 -2.59 -0.82
N ASN A 150 -13.07 -1.52 -0.05
CA ASN A 150 -14.14 -0.57 0.23
C ASN A 150 -13.57 0.85 0.41
N SER A 151 -14.44 1.85 0.48
CA SER A 151 -14.06 3.26 0.65
C SER A 151 -13.21 3.56 1.90
N SER A 152 -13.15 2.66 2.89
CA SER A 152 -12.31 2.83 4.08
C SER A 152 -10.88 2.36 3.85
N ASN A 153 -10.64 1.38 2.95
CA ASN A 153 -9.32 0.79 2.72
C ASN A 153 -8.71 1.08 1.35
N LYS A 154 -9.20 2.13 0.70
CA LYS A 154 -8.60 2.70 -0.50
C LYS A 154 -8.76 4.22 -0.52
N PRO A 155 -7.94 4.96 -1.26
CA PRO A 155 -8.15 6.39 -1.47
C PRO A 155 -9.47 6.73 -2.20
N GLY A 156 -9.88 8.00 -2.19
CA GLY A 156 -11.06 8.41 -2.96
C GLY A 156 -10.84 8.50 -4.47
N TYR A 157 -9.57 8.57 -4.90
CA TYR A 157 -9.14 8.80 -6.28
C TYR A 157 -7.83 8.05 -6.52
N ALA A 158 -7.57 7.61 -7.75
CA ALA A 158 -6.32 6.96 -8.14
C ALA A 158 -5.13 7.94 -8.12
N ILE A 159 -5.37 9.22 -8.40
CA ILE A 159 -4.36 10.27 -8.27
C ILE A 159 -4.98 11.47 -7.54
N VAL A 160 -4.34 11.89 -6.44
CA VAL A 160 -4.67 13.12 -5.72
C VAL A 160 -3.43 14.00 -5.64
N ALA A 161 -3.47 15.16 -6.28
CA ALA A 161 -2.46 16.21 -6.11
C ALA A 161 -3.00 17.32 -5.21
N LEU A 162 -2.47 17.42 -3.98
CA LEU A 162 -2.98 18.29 -2.91
C LEU A 162 -2.48 19.74 -2.98
N GLY A 163 -1.33 19.98 -3.60
CA GLY A 163 -0.69 21.29 -3.64
C GLY A 163 -0.04 21.70 -2.33
N ASP A 164 0.34 22.97 -2.24
CA ASP A 164 0.98 23.57 -1.07
C ASP A 164 0.17 23.34 0.21
N ARG A 165 0.84 22.99 1.30
CA ARG A 165 0.24 22.63 2.58
C ARG A 165 -0.71 23.69 3.13
N THR A 166 -0.38 24.97 2.93
CA THR A 166 -1.08 26.10 3.55
C THR A 166 -2.19 26.64 2.66
N THR A 167 -1.87 26.86 1.39
CA THR A 167 -2.78 27.48 0.42
C THR A 167 -3.65 26.45 -0.29
N LYS A 168 -3.26 25.16 -0.28
CA LYS A 168 -3.89 24.07 -1.06
C LYS A 168 -3.95 24.41 -2.55
N THR A 169 -2.91 25.07 -3.05
CA THR A 169 -2.78 25.47 -4.46
C THR A 169 -1.51 24.89 -5.08
N GLY A 170 -1.46 24.80 -6.41
CA GLY A 170 -0.29 24.29 -7.12
C GLY A 170 -0.15 22.76 -7.08
N GLY A 171 -1.23 22.05 -6.73
CA GLY A 171 -1.31 20.59 -6.81
C GLY A 171 -1.46 20.14 -8.26
N ASN A 172 -0.38 20.25 -9.02
CA ASN A 172 -0.39 19.98 -10.45
C ASN A 172 -0.13 18.51 -10.75
N ILE A 173 -0.81 18.03 -11.80
CA ILE A 173 -0.53 16.76 -12.47
C ILE A 173 -0.03 17.11 -13.86
N SER A 174 1.14 16.61 -14.24
CA SER A 174 1.67 16.77 -15.60
C SER A 174 2.00 15.43 -16.24
N ALA A 175 1.62 15.27 -17.50
CA ALA A 175 1.90 14.08 -18.31
C ALA A 175 2.40 14.50 -19.69
N SER A 176 3.61 14.08 -20.10
CA SER A 176 4.12 14.38 -21.46
C SER A 176 3.61 13.41 -22.52
N GLN A 177 3.07 12.26 -22.12
CA GLN A 177 2.45 11.24 -22.96
C GLN A 177 1.13 10.81 -22.31
N THR A 178 0.28 10.09 -23.06
CA THR A 178 -1.03 9.65 -22.55
C THR A 178 -0.85 8.84 -21.28
N LEU A 179 -1.34 9.39 -20.17
CA LEU A 179 -1.40 8.73 -18.88
C LEU A 179 -2.74 8.02 -18.75
N ASN A 180 -2.74 6.70 -18.90
CA ASN A 180 -3.92 5.88 -18.64
C ASN A 180 -4.09 5.69 -17.13
N VAL A 181 -5.30 5.90 -16.62
CA VAL A 181 -5.64 5.81 -15.20
C VAL A 181 -6.93 5.04 -15.01
N HIS A 182 -6.97 4.18 -14.00
CA HIS A 182 -8.19 3.51 -13.57
C HIS A 182 -8.63 4.04 -12.22
N GLY A 183 -9.81 4.64 -12.19
CA GLY A 183 -10.33 5.42 -11.08
C GLY A 183 -10.13 6.93 -11.25
N GLY A 184 -10.79 7.69 -10.38
CA GLY A 184 -10.85 9.14 -10.54
C GLY A 184 -9.49 9.84 -10.37
N VAL A 185 -9.37 11.04 -10.92
CA VAL A 185 -8.19 11.91 -10.80
C VAL A 185 -8.60 13.26 -10.22
N TYR A 186 -7.87 13.71 -9.21
CA TYR A 186 -8.12 14.98 -8.53
C TYR A 186 -6.85 15.85 -8.45
N ALA A 187 -6.97 17.14 -8.81
CA ALA A 187 -5.89 18.12 -8.68
C ALA A 187 -6.34 19.44 -8.01
N ASN A 188 -5.67 19.84 -6.92
CA ASN A 188 -5.68 21.20 -6.35
C ASN A 188 -4.81 22.18 -7.20
N GLY A 189 -4.87 22.02 -8.51
CA GLY A 189 -4.12 22.78 -9.50
C GLY A 189 -4.57 22.41 -10.90
N ASN A 190 -3.64 22.45 -11.85
CA ASN A 190 -3.88 22.08 -13.24
C ASN A 190 -3.61 20.60 -13.48
N ILE A 191 -4.35 20.01 -14.43
CA ILE A 191 -4.00 18.75 -15.07
C ILE A 191 -3.51 19.09 -16.49
N SER A 192 -2.22 18.92 -16.72
CA SER A 192 -1.54 19.31 -17.96
C SER A 192 -1.09 18.08 -18.73
N GLY A 193 -1.47 18.02 -20.02
CA GLY A 193 -1.15 16.90 -20.90
C GLY A 193 -2.25 15.83 -20.97
N PRO A 194 -2.08 14.81 -21.83
CA PRO A 194 -3.11 13.81 -22.09
C PRO A 194 -3.24 12.83 -20.91
N VAL A 195 -4.39 12.85 -20.23
CA VAL A 195 -4.75 11.88 -19.19
C VAL A 195 -6.06 11.22 -19.60
N ALA A 196 -6.05 9.88 -19.69
CA ALA A 196 -7.17 9.08 -20.14
C ALA A 196 -7.65 8.17 -19.01
N LEU A 197 -8.93 8.29 -18.64
CA LEU A 197 -9.55 7.47 -17.61
C LEU A 197 -10.46 6.43 -18.26
N ASP A 198 -10.30 5.17 -17.89
CA ASP A 198 -11.26 4.09 -18.22
C ASP A 198 -12.39 3.99 -17.19
N ALA A 199 -12.17 4.49 -15.97
CA ALA A 199 -13.17 4.63 -14.90
C ALA A 199 -12.91 5.87 -14.03
N GLY A 200 -13.97 6.46 -13.46
CA GLY A 200 -13.90 7.52 -12.46
C GLY A 200 -13.86 8.97 -12.99
N ASP A 201 -14.17 9.93 -12.11
CA ASP A 201 -14.26 11.35 -12.46
C ASP A 201 -12.90 12.05 -12.59
N VAL A 202 -12.82 13.08 -13.44
CA VAL A 202 -11.73 14.07 -13.43
C VAL A 202 -12.19 15.36 -12.76
N LYS A 203 -11.46 15.77 -11.72
CA LYS A 203 -11.74 17.00 -10.96
C LYS A 203 -10.46 17.83 -10.82
N ALA A 204 -10.55 19.11 -11.16
CA ALA A 204 -9.45 20.05 -10.93
C ALA A 204 -9.99 21.41 -10.46
N THR A 205 -9.23 22.06 -9.59
CA THR A 205 -9.45 23.49 -9.27
C THR A 205 -8.99 24.39 -10.43
N GLY A 206 -7.98 23.95 -11.18
CA GLY A 206 -7.47 24.58 -12.39
C GLY A 206 -8.00 23.93 -13.68
N THR A 207 -7.25 24.06 -14.77
CA THR A 207 -7.64 23.57 -16.11
C THR A 207 -7.37 22.07 -16.25
N CYS A 208 -8.15 21.39 -17.10
CA CYS A 208 -7.89 19.99 -17.47
C CYS A 208 -8.24 19.68 -18.94
N SER A 209 -8.10 20.63 -19.86
CA SER A 209 -8.56 20.56 -21.26
C SER A 209 -8.17 19.27 -22.00
N ALA A 210 -6.94 18.78 -21.81
CA ALA A 210 -6.41 17.60 -22.49
C ALA A 210 -6.84 16.24 -21.88
N THR A 211 -7.66 16.23 -20.82
CA THR A 211 -8.13 14.97 -20.22
C THR A 211 -9.35 14.40 -20.94
N THR A 212 -9.38 13.08 -21.08
CA THR A 212 -10.48 12.30 -21.66
C THR A 212 -11.02 11.31 -20.64
N VAL A 213 -12.35 11.16 -20.57
CA VAL A 213 -13.04 10.25 -19.65
C VAL A 213 -14.01 9.36 -20.42
N VAL A 214 -14.16 8.11 -20.00
CA VAL A 214 -15.18 7.18 -20.53
C VAL A 214 -16.47 7.32 -19.71
N ALA A 215 -17.61 7.48 -20.39
CA ALA A 215 -18.92 7.60 -19.73
C ALA A 215 -19.22 6.38 -18.85
N PRO A 216 -19.83 6.54 -17.66
CA PRO A 216 -20.59 7.70 -17.17
C PRO A 216 -19.77 8.80 -16.47
N SER A 217 -18.44 8.69 -16.47
CA SER A 217 -17.53 9.60 -15.77
C SER A 217 -17.67 11.06 -16.19
N THR A 218 -17.47 11.98 -15.24
CA THR A 218 -17.61 13.42 -15.48
C THR A 218 -16.28 14.18 -15.38
N LYS A 219 -16.21 15.31 -16.08
CA LYS A 219 -15.08 16.25 -16.07
C LYS A 219 -15.53 17.55 -15.42
N ARG A 220 -14.82 18.02 -14.39
CA ARG A 220 -15.12 19.26 -13.64
C ARG A 220 -13.86 20.06 -13.36
N CYS A 221 -13.65 21.13 -14.13
CA CYS A 221 -12.43 21.93 -14.12
C CYS A 221 -12.75 23.41 -14.41
N SER A 222 -11.78 24.31 -14.26
CA SER A 222 -12.01 25.74 -14.55
C SER A 222 -12.36 26.02 -16.01
N ASP A 223 -11.88 25.19 -16.93
CA ASP A 223 -12.20 25.18 -18.36
C ASP A 223 -13.39 24.27 -18.73
N SER A 224 -13.99 23.60 -17.75
CA SER A 224 -15.20 22.78 -17.88
C SER A 224 -16.08 22.94 -16.63
N PRO A 225 -16.77 24.08 -16.48
CA PRO A 225 -17.39 24.49 -15.23
C PRO A 225 -18.61 23.62 -14.84
N PRO A 226 -18.91 23.52 -13.53
CA PRO A 226 -18.23 24.20 -12.42
C PRO A 226 -16.90 23.53 -12.06
N ALA A 227 -15.89 24.36 -11.74
CA ALA A 227 -14.61 23.88 -11.22
C ALA A 227 -14.80 23.15 -9.88
N ALA A 228 -13.92 22.19 -9.59
CA ALA A 228 -13.96 21.50 -8.31
C ALA A 228 -13.50 22.42 -7.17
N ALA A 229 -14.09 22.27 -5.98
CA ALA A 229 -13.60 22.91 -4.76
C ALA A 229 -12.35 22.17 -4.26
N ALA A 230 -11.40 22.90 -3.65
CA ALA A 230 -10.16 22.32 -3.17
C ALA A 230 -10.38 21.14 -2.21
N LEU A 231 -9.69 20.03 -2.45
CA LEU A 231 -9.77 18.81 -1.65
C LEU A 231 -8.83 18.93 -0.45
N ASN A 232 -9.29 18.47 0.70
CA ASN A 232 -8.46 18.36 1.89
C ASN A 232 -7.63 17.08 1.85
N ASP A 233 -6.46 17.14 2.46
CA ASP A 233 -5.65 15.95 2.74
C ASP A 233 -6.46 14.93 3.57
N PRO A 234 -6.58 13.66 3.13
CA PRO A 234 -7.28 12.62 3.88
C PRO A 234 -6.63 12.27 5.23
N ASN A 235 -5.40 12.73 5.50
CA ASN A 235 -4.72 12.58 6.79
C ASN A 235 -4.54 11.13 7.25
N TYR A 236 -4.11 10.24 6.35
CA TYR A 236 -3.80 8.85 6.73
C TYR A 236 -2.66 8.80 7.75
N ASN A 237 -2.77 7.87 8.71
CA ASN A 237 -1.75 7.66 9.74
C ASN A 237 -0.65 6.71 9.26
N HIS A 238 0.60 7.00 9.63
CA HIS A 238 1.71 6.05 9.50
C HIS A 238 1.69 5.01 10.63
N GLU A 239 2.53 3.98 10.51
CA GLU A 239 2.56 2.82 11.41
C GLU A 239 3.70 2.84 12.44
N LEU A 240 4.59 3.84 12.39
CA LEU A 240 5.70 3.96 13.36
C LEU A 240 5.24 4.19 14.83
N GLY A 241 3.99 4.56 15.07
CA GLY A 241 3.53 5.00 16.39
C GLY A 241 4.11 6.37 16.76
N SER A 242 4.32 6.64 18.06
CA SER A 242 4.78 7.94 18.57
C SER A 242 6.28 8.02 18.87
N THR A 243 7.02 6.93 18.69
CA THR A 243 8.45 6.83 19.03
C THR A 243 9.27 6.48 17.80
N VAL A 244 10.51 6.97 17.73
CA VAL A 244 11.44 6.56 16.68
C VAL A 244 11.78 5.07 16.86
N PRO A 245 11.72 4.25 15.80
CA PRO A 245 12.18 2.86 15.88
C PRO A 245 13.67 2.76 16.26
N ALA A 246 14.10 1.56 16.65
CA ALA A 246 15.52 1.31 16.90
C ALA A 246 16.36 1.58 15.65
N LEU A 247 17.54 2.19 15.83
CA LEU A 247 18.52 2.38 14.77
C LEU A 247 18.90 1.02 14.16
N GLN A 248 18.88 0.94 12.84
CA GLN A 248 19.32 -0.22 12.07
C GLN A 248 20.53 0.15 11.23
N GLN A 249 21.47 -0.78 11.12
CA GLN A 249 22.57 -0.69 10.18
C GLN A 249 22.20 -1.46 8.92
N PRO A 250 22.49 -0.93 7.71
CA PRO A 250 22.39 -1.69 6.49
C PRO A 250 23.25 -2.98 6.57
N PRO A 251 22.83 -4.08 5.91
CA PRO A 251 23.61 -5.31 5.88
C PRO A 251 24.99 -5.03 5.26
N THR A 252 26.00 -5.76 5.73
CA THR A 252 27.39 -5.67 5.22
C THR A 252 27.80 -6.89 4.39
N SER A 253 26.90 -7.87 4.25
CA SER A 253 27.13 -9.11 3.49
C SER A 253 25.82 -9.65 2.88
N CYS A 254 25.95 -10.58 1.94
CA CYS A 254 24.83 -11.26 1.30
C CYS A 254 24.60 -12.65 1.90
N THR A 255 23.35 -13.03 2.10
CA THR A 255 22.96 -14.43 2.39
C THR A 255 22.26 -15.02 1.18
N GLY A 256 22.89 -16.00 0.52
CA GLY A 256 22.33 -16.62 -0.70
C GLY A 256 22.12 -15.64 -1.85
N GLY A 257 22.99 -14.63 -1.98
CA GLY A 257 22.91 -13.60 -3.03
C GLY A 257 21.89 -12.49 -2.77
N VAL A 258 21.35 -12.40 -1.54
CA VAL A 258 20.37 -11.41 -1.10
C VAL A 258 20.94 -10.60 0.07
N ALA A 259 20.81 -9.27 0.02
CA ALA A 259 21.02 -8.39 1.17
C ALA A 259 19.69 -8.24 1.92
N GLU A 260 19.69 -8.52 3.22
CA GLU A 260 18.48 -8.50 4.04
C GLU A 260 18.45 -7.26 4.94
N PHE A 261 17.42 -6.41 4.79
CA PHE A 261 17.21 -5.20 5.58
C PHE A 261 16.15 -5.46 6.65
N ALA A 262 16.42 -5.06 7.89
CA ALA A 262 15.49 -5.18 9.01
C ALA A 262 14.67 -3.91 9.21
N PRO A 263 13.39 -3.99 9.61
CA PRO A 263 12.60 -2.79 9.90
C PRO A 263 13.22 -1.99 11.06
N GLY A 264 13.17 -0.67 10.94
CA GLY A 264 13.71 0.25 11.94
C GLY A 264 14.10 1.61 11.37
N TYR A 265 14.94 2.34 12.09
CA TYR A 265 15.39 3.69 11.76
C TYR A 265 16.70 3.65 10.97
N TYR A 266 16.74 4.31 9.82
CA TYR A 266 17.89 4.49 8.95
C TYR A 266 18.15 5.97 8.73
N ASP A 267 19.38 6.41 9.01
CA ASP A 267 19.71 7.82 9.16
C ASP A 267 20.89 8.29 8.30
N SER A 268 21.48 7.37 7.53
CA SER A 268 22.48 7.69 6.50
C SER A 268 22.06 7.11 5.14
N ALA A 269 21.84 8.00 4.19
CA ALA A 269 21.66 7.67 2.79
C ALA A 269 22.93 7.04 2.22
N GLN A 270 24.11 7.53 2.60
CA GLN A 270 25.38 6.98 2.13
C GLN A 270 25.60 5.51 2.54
N ALA A 271 25.24 5.16 3.79
CA ALA A 271 25.31 3.77 4.26
C ALA A 271 24.35 2.86 3.47
N LEU A 272 23.12 3.31 3.21
CA LEU A 272 22.17 2.59 2.37
C LEU A 272 22.68 2.43 0.93
N ASN A 273 23.18 3.51 0.32
CA ASN A 273 23.72 3.50 -1.04
C ASN A 273 24.90 2.53 -1.18
N THR A 274 25.77 2.47 -0.17
CA THR A 274 26.86 1.48 -0.12
C THR A 274 26.30 0.06 -0.08
N ALA A 275 25.26 -0.19 0.72
CA ALA A 275 24.62 -1.49 0.81
C ALA A 275 23.91 -1.92 -0.49
N MET A 276 23.39 -0.98 -1.27
CA MET A 276 22.77 -1.24 -2.57
C MET A 276 23.74 -1.83 -3.61
N GLY A 277 25.05 -1.75 -3.38
CA GLY A 277 26.08 -2.35 -4.22
C GLY A 277 26.52 -3.76 -3.79
N LEU A 278 26.00 -4.29 -2.68
CA LEU A 278 26.48 -5.55 -2.10
C LEU A 278 26.03 -6.78 -2.87
N CYS A 279 24.75 -6.84 -3.20
CA CYS A 279 24.10 -8.00 -3.81
C CYS A 279 23.27 -7.56 -5.02
N ARG A 280 22.78 -8.51 -5.81
CA ARG A 280 21.82 -8.17 -6.88
C ARG A 280 20.43 -7.88 -6.31
N VAL A 281 20.01 -8.62 -5.28
CA VAL A 281 18.69 -8.52 -4.66
C VAL A 281 18.80 -7.90 -3.27
N MET A 282 18.04 -6.85 -3.04
CA MET A 282 17.85 -6.16 -1.77
C MET A 282 16.46 -6.48 -1.26
N TRP A 283 16.38 -7.21 -0.14
CA TRP A 283 15.11 -7.58 0.46
C TRP A 283 14.87 -6.78 1.73
N PHE A 284 13.82 -5.95 1.69
CA PHE A 284 13.26 -5.30 2.87
C PHE A 284 12.19 -6.21 3.45
N LYS A 285 12.49 -6.82 4.60
CA LYS A 285 11.56 -7.70 5.32
C LYS A 285 10.27 -6.96 5.68
N PRO A 286 9.15 -7.67 5.88
CA PRO A 286 7.93 -7.02 6.33
C PRO A 286 8.13 -6.18 7.60
N GLY A 287 7.57 -4.98 7.63
CA GLY A 287 7.64 -4.05 8.75
C GLY A 287 7.81 -2.58 8.36
N ASN A 288 8.03 -1.75 9.37
CA ASN A 288 8.07 -0.29 9.22
C ASN A 288 9.51 0.21 9.19
N TYR A 289 9.81 1.03 8.18
CA TYR A 289 11.12 1.62 7.96
C TYR A 289 11.00 3.13 8.06
N TYR A 290 11.80 3.75 8.91
CA TYR A 290 11.87 5.20 9.04
C TYR A 290 13.19 5.67 8.45
N PHE A 291 13.12 6.41 7.34
CA PHE A 291 14.26 7.01 6.65
C PHE A 291 14.31 8.50 6.97
N ASP A 292 15.31 8.91 7.74
CA ASP A 292 15.51 10.31 8.09
C ASP A 292 17.00 10.64 8.04
N PHE A 293 17.47 10.94 6.83
CA PHE A 293 18.87 11.09 6.47
C PHE A 293 19.44 12.45 6.91
N HIS A 294 20.75 12.45 7.16
CA HIS A 294 21.49 13.59 7.73
C HIS A 294 22.78 13.93 6.95
N ASP A 295 22.95 13.38 5.75
CA ASP A 295 24.12 13.52 4.86
C ASP A 295 24.25 14.89 4.15
N GLU A 296 23.18 15.64 3.88
CA GLU A 296 23.22 16.88 3.04
C GLU A 296 23.47 18.19 3.80
N THR A 297 23.92 18.13 5.06
CA THR A 297 23.90 19.20 6.08
C THR A 297 22.52 19.43 6.70
N CYS A 298 22.49 19.48 8.03
CA CYS A 298 21.31 19.87 8.79
C CYS A 298 21.65 21.04 9.72
N ALA A 299 20.65 21.91 9.96
CA ALA A 299 20.85 23.21 10.59
C ALA A 299 21.47 23.19 12.00
N ASN A 300 21.59 22.05 12.69
CA ASN A 300 22.12 21.99 14.05
C ASN A 300 22.91 20.70 14.46
N VAL A 301 22.81 19.55 13.75
CA VAL A 301 23.28 18.26 14.32
C VAL A 301 23.67 17.21 13.25
N CYS A 302 24.72 17.44 12.46
CA CYS A 302 25.19 16.45 11.47
C CYS A 302 26.72 16.44 11.41
N PRO A 303 27.42 15.71 12.30
CA PRO A 303 28.87 15.63 12.26
C PRO A 303 29.33 14.86 11.01
N ASP A 304 30.22 15.45 10.20
CA ASP A 304 30.73 14.85 8.95
C ASP A 304 31.35 13.45 9.17
N ASN A 305 31.85 13.15 10.37
CA ASN A 305 32.42 11.85 10.73
C ASN A 305 31.37 10.74 10.92
N LEU A 306 30.11 11.12 11.20
CA LEU A 306 29.00 10.18 11.27
C LEU A 306 28.33 10.03 9.90
N TYR A 307 28.19 11.14 9.18
CA TYR A 307 27.51 11.21 7.89
C TYR A 307 28.49 11.68 6.80
N ALA A 308 29.12 10.72 6.12
CA ALA A 308 30.10 11.00 5.07
C ALA A 308 29.48 11.24 3.68
N GLY A 309 28.15 11.17 3.56
CA GLY A 309 27.44 11.45 2.32
C GLY A 309 27.36 12.93 1.99
N THR A 310 26.87 13.25 0.80
CA THR A 310 26.67 14.64 0.35
C THR A 310 25.21 14.98 0.09
N THR A 311 24.32 13.98 0.10
CA THR A 311 22.90 14.14 -0.24
C THR A 311 22.03 13.22 0.60
N ASN A 312 20.85 13.70 1.00
CA ASN A 312 19.82 12.89 1.68
C ASN A 312 19.00 12.07 0.68
N VAL A 313 19.69 11.40 -0.26
CA VAL A 313 19.09 10.64 -1.36
C VAL A 313 19.56 9.19 -1.29
N TRP A 314 18.63 8.30 -0.98
CA TRP A 314 18.83 6.87 -1.20
C TRP A 314 18.64 6.57 -2.68
N THR A 315 19.72 6.14 -3.34
CA THR A 315 19.75 5.77 -4.75
C THR A 315 19.72 4.26 -4.89
N ILE A 316 18.73 3.74 -5.62
CA ILE A 316 18.72 2.38 -6.12
C ILE A 316 19.50 2.37 -7.44
N PRO A 317 20.69 1.76 -7.50
CA PRO A 317 21.52 1.78 -8.68
C PRO A 317 20.96 0.84 -9.76
N ARG A 318 21.43 1.06 -10.98
CA ARG A 318 21.14 0.20 -12.13
C ARG A 318 21.48 -1.28 -11.87
N GLY A 319 20.65 -2.18 -12.38
CA GLY A 319 20.86 -3.63 -12.25
C GLY A 319 20.51 -4.22 -10.88
N THR A 320 20.16 -3.39 -9.90
CA THR A 320 19.70 -3.81 -8.56
C THR A 320 18.21 -4.07 -8.53
N ASP A 321 17.83 -5.14 -7.83
CA ASP A 321 16.47 -5.57 -7.56
C ASP A 321 16.10 -5.26 -6.11
N VAL A 322 15.13 -4.37 -5.88
CA VAL A 322 14.59 -4.08 -4.55
C VAL A 322 13.22 -4.72 -4.41
N VAL A 323 13.04 -5.55 -3.38
CA VAL A 323 11.75 -6.17 -3.04
C VAL A 323 11.43 -5.84 -1.59
N GLY A 324 10.28 -5.21 -1.34
CA GLY A 324 9.75 -4.92 -0.02
C GLY A 324 8.53 -5.77 0.30
N GLY A 325 8.57 -6.46 1.44
CA GLY A 325 7.44 -7.24 1.98
C GLY A 325 7.69 -8.75 1.96
N THR A 326 6.61 -9.52 2.11
CA THR A 326 6.66 -10.99 2.12
C THR A 326 6.94 -11.52 0.72
N PRO A 327 8.05 -12.21 0.47
CA PRO A 327 8.43 -12.60 -0.88
C PRO A 327 7.53 -13.71 -1.41
N THR A 328 7.26 -13.69 -2.71
CA THR A 328 6.41 -14.67 -3.40
C THR A 328 7.08 -15.21 -4.66
N ASN A 329 6.69 -16.42 -5.07
CA ASN A 329 6.99 -16.90 -6.40
C ASN A 329 5.99 -16.27 -7.39
N PRO A 330 6.44 -15.49 -8.40
CA PRO A 330 5.53 -14.78 -9.31
C PRO A 330 4.73 -15.72 -10.22
N THR A 331 5.15 -16.97 -10.39
CA THR A 331 4.44 -17.97 -11.22
C THR A 331 3.37 -18.70 -10.43
N THR A 332 3.64 -19.03 -9.16
CA THR A 332 2.72 -19.87 -8.35
C THR A 332 1.98 -19.09 -7.27
N GLY A 333 2.37 -17.85 -6.99
CA GLY A 333 1.87 -17.07 -5.85
C GLY A 333 2.32 -17.58 -4.48
N ALA A 334 3.15 -18.65 -4.43
CA ALA A 334 3.57 -19.25 -3.17
C ALA A 334 4.46 -18.30 -2.37
N VAL A 335 4.17 -18.16 -1.08
CA VAL A 335 5.01 -17.41 -0.12
C VAL A 335 6.35 -18.11 0.04
N LEU A 336 7.43 -17.33 0.00
CA LEU A 336 8.80 -17.77 0.17
C LEU A 336 9.33 -17.27 1.52
N SER A 337 10.30 -17.98 2.09
CA SER A 337 11.01 -17.51 3.29
C SER A 337 12.07 -16.45 2.99
N ARG A 338 12.52 -16.37 1.73
CA ARG A 338 13.49 -15.40 1.21
C ARG A 338 13.29 -15.29 -0.31
N PRO A 339 13.47 -14.11 -0.94
CA PRO A 339 13.49 -14.05 -2.40
C PRO A 339 14.68 -14.84 -2.96
N PRO A 340 14.53 -15.47 -4.14
CA PRO A 340 15.63 -16.07 -4.86
C PRO A 340 16.56 -14.99 -5.47
N SER A 341 17.81 -15.36 -5.75
CA SER A 341 18.78 -14.49 -6.42
C SER A 341 19.43 -15.26 -7.59
N PRO A 342 19.22 -14.84 -8.87
CA PRO A 342 18.40 -13.69 -9.27
C PRO A 342 16.90 -13.94 -9.03
N LEU A 343 16.10 -12.86 -9.05
CA LEU A 343 14.65 -13.00 -9.05
C LEU A 343 14.20 -13.84 -10.28
N PRO A 344 13.08 -14.57 -10.20
CA PRO A 344 12.48 -15.27 -11.33
C PRO A 344 11.82 -14.28 -12.28
N ALA A 345 11.94 -14.53 -13.59
CA ALA A 345 11.18 -13.79 -14.58
C ALA A 345 9.72 -14.29 -14.58
N ASN A 346 8.76 -13.37 -14.44
CA ASN A 346 7.45 -13.55 -15.04
C ASN A 346 7.63 -13.46 -16.58
N GLY A 347 6.74 -14.04 -17.39
CA GLY A 347 6.88 -14.10 -18.86
C GLY A 347 7.10 -12.76 -19.58
N ASN A 348 7.03 -11.62 -18.87
CA ASN A 348 7.20 -10.25 -19.32
C ASN A 348 8.30 -9.45 -18.57
N GLY A 349 9.12 -10.06 -17.70
CA GLY A 349 10.16 -9.39 -16.90
C GLY A 349 10.38 -9.97 -15.50
N LEU A 350 11.31 -9.42 -14.70
CA LEU A 350 11.63 -9.91 -13.34
C LEU A 350 10.65 -9.46 -12.25
N ILE A 351 9.90 -8.38 -12.47
CA ILE A 351 8.97 -7.72 -11.55
C ILE A 351 7.80 -7.22 -12.41
N PRO A 352 6.51 -7.30 -11.98
CA PRO A 352 5.99 -7.57 -10.62
C PRO A 352 5.71 -9.05 -10.30
N GLY A 353 5.35 -9.33 -9.04
CA GLY A 353 4.92 -10.62 -8.50
C GLY A 353 5.86 -11.24 -7.46
N ASN A 354 6.93 -10.54 -7.05
CA ASN A 354 7.94 -11.07 -6.12
C ASN A 354 7.65 -10.73 -4.67
N CYS A 355 6.63 -9.94 -4.38
CA CYS A 355 6.08 -9.79 -3.05
C CYS A 355 4.55 -9.98 -3.05
N GLN A 356 4.03 -10.36 -1.88
CA GLN A 356 2.61 -10.62 -1.68
C GLN A 356 1.82 -9.30 -1.69
N SER A 357 1.06 -9.06 -2.76
CA SER A 357 0.27 -7.84 -2.90
C SER A 357 -0.93 -7.82 -1.94
N PRO A 358 -1.23 -6.68 -1.31
CA PRO A 358 -2.41 -6.54 -0.46
C PRO A 358 -3.73 -6.63 -1.23
N ILE A 359 -3.75 -6.52 -2.57
CA ILE A 359 -4.97 -6.71 -3.38
C ILE A 359 -5.34 -8.18 -3.58
N THR A 360 -4.39 -9.10 -3.36
CA THR A 360 -4.59 -10.53 -3.60
C THR A 360 -4.63 -11.36 -2.32
N ASN A 361 -4.25 -10.79 -1.17
CA ASN A 361 -4.23 -11.54 0.09
C ASN A 361 -4.47 -10.66 1.32
N ILE A 362 -5.50 -10.98 2.12
CA ILE A 362 -5.82 -10.28 3.37
C ILE A 362 -4.74 -10.42 4.45
N ASN A 363 -3.88 -11.43 4.33
CA ASN A 363 -2.76 -11.68 5.23
C ASN A 363 -1.45 -11.10 4.69
N ALA A 364 -1.48 -10.33 3.59
CA ALA A 364 -0.30 -9.70 3.04
C ALA A 364 0.41 -8.86 4.12
N GLN A 365 1.64 -9.25 4.44
CA GLN A 365 2.55 -8.50 5.31
C GLN A 365 3.59 -7.83 4.42
N GLY A 366 3.57 -6.50 4.42
CA GLY A 366 4.36 -5.67 3.54
C GLY A 366 5.33 -4.76 4.28
N VAL A 367 5.83 -3.77 3.56
CA VAL A 367 6.63 -2.68 4.12
C VAL A 367 5.82 -1.39 4.18
N GLN A 368 6.17 -0.52 5.12
CA GLN A 368 5.88 0.90 5.01
C GLN A 368 7.19 1.67 5.12
N PHE A 369 7.57 2.35 4.05
CA PHE A 369 8.73 3.24 4.00
C PHE A 369 8.27 4.64 4.33
N VAL A 370 8.65 5.11 5.53
CA VAL A 370 8.31 6.43 6.04
C VAL A 370 9.51 7.35 5.89
N PHE A 371 9.35 8.45 5.16
CA PHE A 371 10.41 9.43 4.93
C PHE A 371 10.17 10.67 5.82
N GLY A 372 11.19 11.04 6.57
CA GLY A 372 11.24 12.26 7.38
C GLY A 372 12.27 13.27 6.87
N GLY A 373 12.19 14.50 7.36
CA GLY A 373 13.14 15.56 7.02
C GLY A 373 13.12 15.92 5.53
N ASN A 374 14.27 15.92 4.87
CA ASN A 374 14.41 16.08 3.42
C ASN A 374 14.92 14.80 2.74
N SER A 375 14.63 13.64 3.33
CA SER A 375 15.03 12.32 2.83
C SER A 375 14.29 11.99 1.55
N ARG A 376 15.00 11.39 0.59
CA ARG A 376 14.51 11.13 -0.77
C ARG A 376 14.90 9.74 -1.25
N LEU A 377 14.12 9.23 -2.20
CA LEU A 377 14.36 8.00 -2.93
C LEU A 377 14.55 8.30 -4.42
N PHE A 378 15.61 7.76 -5.01
CA PHE A 378 15.94 7.92 -6.42
C PHE A 378 16.21 6.56 -7.07
N LEU A 379 15.63 6.33 -8.25
CA LEU A 379 15.88 5.13 -9.06
C LEU A 379 16.74 5.50 -10.28
N ASP A 380 17.92 4.90 -10.37
CA ASP A 380 18.85 5.11 -11.50
C ASP A 380 18.46 4.22 -12.70
N GLY A 381 18.27 4.85 -13.85
CA GLY A 381 17.86 4.20 -15.08
C GLY A 381 18.97 4.00 -16.10
N ASN A 382 20.14 4.59 -15.90
CA ASN A 382 21.16 4.73 -16.95
C ASN A 382 21.88 3.41 -17.28
N GLY A 383 21.54 2.79 -18.42
CA GLY A 383 22.31 1.68 -18.99
C GLY A 383 21.48 0.54 -19.59
N SER A 384 22.09 -0.65 -19.70
CA SER A 384 21.45 -1.83 -20.31
C SER A 384 20.41 -2.51 -19.41
N SER A 385 20.48 -2.27 -18.10
CA SER A 385 19.57 -2.76 -17.05
C SER A 385 19.32 -1.63 -16.06
N GLY A 386 18.11 -1.05 -16.00
CA GLY A 386 17.78 0.00 -15.03
C GLY A 386 17.55 -0.57 -13.62
N ALA A 387 17.33 0.32 -12.65
CA ALA A 387 16.87 -0.04 -11.32
C ALA A 387 15.50 -0.72 -11.38
N ARG A 388 15.28 -1.73 -10.52
CA ARG A 388 14.01 -2.45 -10.44
C ARG A 388 13.52 -2.51 -8.99
N MET A 389 12.28 -2.12 -8.76
CA MET A 389 11.71 -2.03 -7.40
C MET A 389 10.27 -2.55 -7.38
N GLU A 390 9.97 -3.40 -6.40
CA GLU A 390 8.61 -3.81 -6.02
C GLU A 390 8.40 -3.61 -4.54
N LEU A 391 7.43 -2.79 -4.15
CA LEU A 391 7.05 -2.60 -2.75
C LEU A 391 5.63 -3.07 -2.54
N CYS A 392 5.43 -4.07 -1.67
CA CYS A 392 4.10 -4.48 -1.23
C CYS A 392 3.81 -3.92 0.15
N ALA A 393 2.65 -3.28 0.31
CA ALA A 393 2.15 -2.80 1.59
C ALA A 393 1.43 -3.90 2.38
N THR A 394 1.26 -3.69 3.68
CA THR A 394 0.44 -4.55 4.54
C THR A 394 -1.04 -4.28 4.30
N TYR A 395 -1.85 -5.33 4.12
CA TYR A 395 -3.30 -5.18 3.96
C TYR A 395 -3.95 -4.70 5.25
N HIS A 396 -4.90 -3.77 5.13
CA HIS A 396 -5.77 -3.35 6.22
C HIS A 396 -7.23 -3.31 5.73
N ALA A 397 -8.17 -3.73 6.57
CA ALA A 397 -9.59 -3.73 6.22
C ALA A 397 -10.26 -2.35 6.37
N ASN A 398 -9.63 -1.44 7.12
CA ASN A 398 -10.22 -0.19 7.62
C ASN A 398 -9.39 1.06 7.30
N ARG A 399 -8.30 0.92 6.55
CA ARG A 399 -7.45 2.01 6.07
C ARG A 399 -6.70 1.55 4.83
N PRO A 400 -6.24 2.47 3.96
CA PRO A 400 -5.45 2.06 2.81
C PRO A 400 -4.17 1.33 3.22
N PRO A 401 -3.76 0.27 2.50
CA PRO A 401 -2.44 -0.31 2.64
C PRO A 401 -1.42 0.70 2.10
N ILE A 402 -0.46 1.16 2.91
CA ILE A 402 0.49 2.23 2.52
C ILE A 402 1.93 1.71 2.53
N GLU A 403 2.58 1.70 1.37
CA GLU A 403 3.98 1.29 1.18
C GLU A 403 4.96 2.45 1.27
N LEU A 404 4.53 3.66 0.89
CA LEU A 404 5.36 4.87 0.93
C LEU A 404 4.61 5.98 1.66
N TYR A 405 5.24 6.55 2.69
CA TYR A 405 4.65 7.58 3.54
C TYR A 405 5.59 8.78 3.68
N GLY A 406 5.11 9.98 3.39
CA GLY A 406 5.79 11.23 3.71
C GLY A 406 5.35 11.75 5.08
N LEU A 407 6.25 11.81 6.05
CA LEU A 407 5.90 12.15 7.43
C LEU A 407 5.40 13.60 7.53
N LYS A 408 4.13 13.85 7.82
CA LYS A 408 3.59 15.22 7.81
C LYS A 408 4.02 16.11 8.98
N THR A 409 4.18 15.49 10.14
CA THR A 409 4.38 16.19 11.40
C THR A 409 5.50 15.52 12.16
N GLY A 410 6.28 16.32 12.85
CA GLY A 410 7.36 15.84 13.67
C GLY A 410 7.97 16.96 14.47
N SER A 411 8.91 16.59 15.33
CA SER A 411 9.65 17.52 16.18
C SER A 411 11.01 17.82 15.58
N THR A 412 11.60 18.95 15.96
CA THR A 412 13.04 19.16 15.78
C THR A 412 13.77 18.55 16.97
N PRO A 413 14.88 17.82 16.77
CA PRO A 413 15.70 17.34 17.88
C PRO A 413 16.11 18.50 18.81
N THR A 414 15.98 18.29 20.12
CA THR A 414 16.44 19.25 21.14
C THR A 414 17.66 18.69 21.87
N SER A 415 18.57 19.58 22.25
CA SER A 415 19.76 19.18 23.02
C SER A 415 19.36 18.66 24.41
N ALA A 416 19.96 17.55 24.80
CA ALA A 416 19.84 16.92 26.11
C ALA A 416 21.23 16.76 26.74
N GLN A 417 21.26 16.58 28.07
CA GLN A 417 22.49 16.44 28.83
C GLN A 417 22.43 15.25 29.78
N ALA A 418 23.56 14.57 29.94
CA ALA A 418 23.80 13.59 30.98
C ALA A 418 25.06 14.00 31.73
N ASN A 419 24.87 14.76 32.81
CA ASN A 419 25.96 15.35 33.59
C ASN A 419 26.19 14.58 34.89
N GLY A 420 27.41 14.66 35.41
CA GLY A 420 27.78 14.07 36.69
C GLY A 420 27.74 12.55 36.67
N LEU A 421 28.08 11.93 35.54
CA LEU A 421 28.15 10.47 35.46
C LEU A 421 29.35 10.00 36.29
N LEU A 422 29.08 9.18 37.30
CA LEU A 422 30.07 8.71 38.26
C LEU A 422 30.32 7.20 38.12
N PRO A 423 31.49 6.71 38.53
CA PRO A 423 31.78 5.29 38.66
C PRO A 423 30.81 4.56 39.60
N SER A 424 30.43 3.35 39.23
CA SER A 424 29.55 2.49 40.06
C SER A 424 29.92 1.01 40.05
N GLY A 425 30.80 0.54 39.14
CA GLY A 425 31.17 -0.86 39.04
C GLY A 425 32.55 -1.18 39.61
N SER A 426 32.88 -2.48 39.67
CA SER A 426 34.17 -2.96 40.20
C SER A 426 35.37 -2.42 39.42
N VAL A 427 36.26 -1.73 40.14
CA VAL A 427 37.50 -1.17 39.58
C VAL A 427 38.56 -2.26 39.44
N THR A 428 39.29 -2.25 38.33
CA THR A 428 40.44 -3.15 38.12
C THR A 428 41.70 -2.34 37.83
N THR A 429 42.86 -2.89 38.20
CA THR A 429 44.14 -2.20 38.07
C THR A 429 45.16 -3.09 37.36
N THR A 430 45.98 -2.49 36.51
CA THR A 430 47.08 -3.18 35.81
C THR A 430 48.36 -2.41 36.06
N GLN A 431 49.38 -3.10 36.57
CA GLN A 431 50.58 -2.45 37.10
C GLN A 431 51.78 -3.39 37.09
N PRO A 432 52.61 -3.33 36.04
CA PRO A 432 53.84 -4.11 35.99
C PRO A 432 54.86 -3.70 37.06
N GLN A 433 54.84 -2.43 37.51
CA GLN A 433 55.91 -1.80 38.29
C GLN A 433 55.39 -0.88 39.45
N GLY A 434 54.43 -1.36 40.24
CA GLY A 434 53.90 -0.63 41.40
C GLY A 434 52.68 -1.29 42.04
N THR A 435 52.05 -0.62 43.01
CA THR A 435 50.79 -1.08 43.64
C THR A 435 49.81 0.08 43.83
N TRP A 436 48.62 -0.07 43.22
CA TRP A 436 47.42 0.71 43.48
C TRP A 436 46.80 0.24 44.79
N THR A 437 46.61 1.16 45.73
CA THR A 437 45.87 0.95 46.96
C THR A 437 44.57 1.75 46.91
N ASN A 438 43.55 1.27 47.62
CA ASN A 438 42.23 1.90 47.70
C ASN A 438 41.54 2.14 46.34
N ALA A 439 41.89 1.38 45.30
CA ALA A 439 41.27 1.49 43.98
C ALA A 439 39.87 0.85 43.98
N THR A 440 38.86 1.60 44.43
CA THR A 440 37.44 1.21 44.47
C THR A 440 36.58 2.25 43.77
N ALA A 441 35.35 1.90 43.37
CA ALA A 441 34.44 2.87 42.74
C ALA A 441 34.18 4.09 43.64
N ALA A 442 33.98 3.86 44.95
CA ALA A 442 33.76 4.92 45.94
C ALA A 442 34.97 5.86 46.07
N ALA A 443 36.18 5.30 45.95
CA ALA A 443 37.44 6.04 46.03
C ALA A 443 37.74 6.91 44.80
N VAL A 444 37.05 6.68 43.68
CA VAL A 444 37.24 7.42 42.43
C VAL A 444 35.96 8.12 41.95
N SER A 445 34.93 8.20 42.78
CA SER A 445 33.61 8.78 42.44
C SER A 445 33.24 10.03 43.21
N ALA A 446 33.83 10.28 44.38
CA ALA A 446 33.50 11.42 45.22
C ALA A 446 34.76 12.16 45.64
N ASP A 447 34.65 13.49 45.68
CA ASP A 447 35.65 14.45 46.17
C ASP A 447 35.84 14.36 47.70
N GLY A 448 35.85 13.13 48.23
CA GLY A 448 35.61 12.75 49.63
C GLY A 448 36.87 12.29 50.37
N GLY A 449 38.05 12.44 49.76
CA GLY A 449 39.34 12.17 50.41
C GLY A 449 39.73 10.70 50.51
N ALA A 450 39.01 9.80 49.85
CA ALA A 450 39.34 8.38 49.77
C ALA A 450 40.07 8.09 48.45
N GLU A 451 41.18 8.77 48.16
CA GLU A 451 41.85 8.69 46.84
C GLU A 451 42.44 7.29 46.56
N ALA A 452 42.38 6.85 45.30
CA ALA A 452 43.16 5.71 44.82
C ALA A 452 44.62 6.15 44.66
N THR A 453 45.56 5.41 45.25
CA THR A 453 46.98 5.81 45.27
C THR A 453 47.85 4.78 44.58
N TRP A 454 48.69 5.20 43.64
CA TRP A 454 49.69 4.36 43.00
C TRP A 454 51.09 4.77 43.44
N THR A 455 51.80 3.85 44.10
CA THR A 455 53.20 4.04 44.46
C THR A 455 54.11 3.19 43.58
N THR A 456 55.14 3.82 43.04
CA THR A 456 56.19 3.12 42.26
C THR A 456 57.53 3.21 42.95
N THR A 457 58.38 2.20 42.76
CA THR A 457 59.77 2.14 43.28
C THR A 457 60.74 1.84 42.13
N GLY A 458 62.02 2.18 42.27
CA GLY A 458 63.06 1.89 41.26
C GLY A 458 63.22 2.93 40.14
N ASN A 459 64.02 2.59 39.12
CA ASN A 459 64.43 3.48 38.02
C ASN A 459 63.71 3.12 36.70
N GLY A 460 63.65 4.06 35.77
CA GLY A 460 63.11 3.86 34.43
C GLY A 460 61.63 4.25 34.25
N THR A 461 61.10 4.02 33.04
CA THR A 461 59.70 4.32 32.69
C THR A 461 58.76 3.28 33.29
N LYS A 462 57.73 3.74 33.99
CA LYS A 462 56.73 2.93 34.68
C LYS A 462 55.34 3.35 34.25
N ASN A 463 54.46 2.37 34.03
CA ASN A 463 53.07 2.60 33.65
C ASN A 463 52.14 1.98 34.69
N GLY A 464 51.09 2.72 35.06
CA GLY A 464 50.03 2.24 35.93
C GLY A 464 48.68 2.58 35.30
N THR A 465 47.74 1.63 35.33
CA THR A 465 46.39 1.84 34.80
C THR A 465 45.33 1.45 35.80
N ILE A 466 44.29 2.27 35.90
CA ILE A 466 43.06 2.00 36.66
C ILE A 466 41.88 2.03 35.70
N THR A 467 41.14 0.94 35.65
CA THR A 467 39.96 0.75 34.80
C THR A 467 38.72 0.88 35.65
N VAL A 468 37.88 1.84 35.31
CA VAL A 468 36.77 2.31 36.13
C VAL A 468 35.48 2.19 35.31
N PRO A 469 34.56 1.25 35.63
CA PRO A 469 33.27 1.13 34.96
C PRO A 469 32.14 1.87 35.70
N GLY A 470 31.01 2.04 35.01
CA GLY A 470 29.73 2.37 35.66
C GLY A 470 29.22 3.80 35.50
N PHE A 471 29.72 4.54 34.50
CA PHE A 471 29.30 5.91 34.15
C PHE A 471 27.89 5.97 33.52
N THR A 472 26.88 5.43 34.20
CA THR A 472 25.52 5.22 33.68
C THR A 472 24.62 6.43 33.93
N PRO A 473 23.88 6.93 32.91
CA PRO A 473 22.93 8.02 33.08
C PRO A 473 21.63 7.54 33.72
N VAL A 474 20.83 8.47 34.27
CA VAL A 474 19.49 8.16 34.81
C VAL A 474 18.54 7.65 33.71
N GLN A 475 18.62 8.26 32.53
CA GLN A 475 17.92 7.82 31.33
C GLN A 475 18.96 7.45 30.28
N ASN A 476 18.89 6.21 29.78
CA ASN A 476 19.77 5.75 28.72
C ASN A 476 19.63 6.63 27.47
N VAL A 477 20.75 6.94 26.84
CA VAL A 477 20.77 7.58 25.53
C VAL A 477 20.54 6.49 24.49
N PRO A 478 19.51 6.59 23.63
CA PRO A 478 19.25 5.59 22.61
C PRO A 478 20.32 5.60 21.50
N ALA A 479 20.47 4.49 20.78
CA ALA A 479 21.23 4.46 19.53
C ALA A 479 20.59 5.40 18.50
N GLY A 480 21.40 5.94 17.58
CA GLY A 480 21.06 7.03 16.66
C GLY A 480 21.20 8.42 17.28
N ALA A 481 21.49 8.52 18.59
CA ALA A 481 21.75 9.80 19.22
C ALA A 481 23.08 10.39 18.74
N ILE A 482 23.10 11.71 18.56
CA ILE A 482 24.27 12.42 18.11
C ILE A 482 24.88 13.16 19.29
N LEU A 483 26.05 12.69 19.71
CA LEU A 483 26.85 13.34 20.74
C LEU A 483 27.48 14.61 20.17
N THR A 484 27.25 15.78 20.78
CA THR A 484 27.80 17.07 20.33
C THR A 484 28.82 17.65 21.30
N GLY A 485 28.89 17.13 22.53
CA GLY A 485 29.91 17.50 23.49
C GLY A 485 30.13 16.41 24.53
N ALA A 486 31.37 16.24 24.97
CA ALA A 486 31.71 15.42 26.11
C ALA A 486 32.82 16.10 26.91
N SER A 487 32.68 16.13 28.24
CA SER A 487 33.69 16.68 29.14
C SER A 487 34.04 15.69 30.22
N LEU A 488 35.32 15.44 30.40
CA LEU A 488 35.86 14.60 31.45
C LEU A 488 36.38 15.49 32.58
N ARG A 489 35.89 15.29 33.80
CA ARG A 489 36.45 15.91 35.01
C ARG A 489 37.30 14.88 35.74
N VAL A 490 38.58 15.21 35.96
CA VAL A 490 39.54 14.35 36.65
C VAL A 490 40.12 15.12 37.82
N LYS A 491 39.98 14.58 39.03
CA LYS A 491 40.73 15.08 40.20
C LYS A 491 41.89 14.14 40.48
N HIS A 492 43.11 14.63 40.33
CA HIS A 492 44.30 13.80 40.44
C HIS A 492 45.54 14.60 40.85
N LYS A 493 46.59 13.85 41.20
CA LYS A 493 47.96 14.33 41.40
C LYS A 493 48.92 13.35 40.74
N ASP A 494 49.85 13.87 39.95
CA ASP A 494 50.86 13.08 39.24
C ASP A 494 52.29 13.47 39.68
N VAL A 495 53.28 12.76 39.15
CA VAL A 495 54.71 12.94 39.46
C VAL A 495 55.59 12.81 38.20
N ALA A 496 55.12 13.41 37.10
CA ALA A 496 55.73 13.58 35.76
C ALA A 496 55.58 12.43 34.75
N ASN A 497 54.71 12.62 33.74
CA ASN A 497 55.04 13.13 32.40
C ASN A 497 53.84 13.03 31.42
N ALA A 498 52.94 12.07 31.63
CA ALA A 498 51.68 12.00 30.89
C ALA A 498 50.62 11.20 31.66
N SER A 499 49.43 11.78 31.76
CA SER A 499 48.22 11.12 32.23
C SER A 499 47.21 11.11 31.09
N THR A 500 46.59 9.96 30.84
CA THR A 500 45.64 9.81 29.74
C THR A 500 44.40 9.06 30.18
N VAL A 501 43.30 9.29 29.46
CA VAL A 501 42.06 8.55 29.62
C VAL A 501 41.60 7.98 28.29
N THR A 502 41.19 6.72 28.26
CA THR A 502 40.39 6.18 27.16
C THR A 502 38.95 5.97 27.63
N VAL A 503 38.01 6.09 26.70
CA VAL A 503 36.57 5.89 26.94
C VAL A 503 36.12 4.69 26.13
N GLN A 504 35.32 3.81 26.72
CA GLN A 504 34.62 2.77 25.98
C GLN A 504 33.16 2.73 26.39
N VAL A 505 32.27 3.02 25.44
CA VAL A 505 30.82 2.90 25.66
C VAL A 505 30.45 1.43 25.84
N THR A 506 29.51 1.14 26.73
CA THR A 506 28.99 -0.22 26.93
C THR A 506 28.46 -0.80 25.62
N GLY A 507 28.96 -1.98 25.22
CA GLY A 507 28.60 -2.63 23.96
C GLY A 507 29.52 -2.32 22.77
N ALA A 508 30.30 -1.23 22.84
CA ALA A 508 31.27 -0.92 21.80
C ALA A 508 32.43 -1.94 21.79
N PRO A 509 32.94 -2.35 20.62
CA PRO A 509 33.94 -3.42 20.49
C PRO A 509 35.34 -3.01 20.96
N ALA A 510 35.65 -1.72 20.96
CA ALA A 510 36.96 -1.18 21.33
C ALA A 510 36.80 0.15 22.10
N ALA A 511 37.80 0.49 22.91
CA ALA A 511 37.91 1.82 23.49
C ALA A 511 38.29 2.85 22.41
N THR A 512 38.00 4.12 22.68
CA THR A 512 38.60 5.24 21.95
C THR A 512 40.11 5.21 22.13
N GLY A 513 40.82 6.00 21.32
CA GLY A 513 42.18 6.40 21.66
C GLY A 513 42.23 7.27 22.93
N THR A 514 43.44 7.70 23.27
CA THR A 514 43.74 8.38 24.52
C THR A 514 43.48 9.87 24.44
N PHE A 515 42.75 10.41 25.40
CA PHE A 515 42.69 11.83 25.69
C PHE A 515 43.75 12.21 26.72
N ASN A 516 44.49 13.29 26.49
CA ASN A 516 45.48 13.77 27.46
C ASN A 516 44.79 14.50 28.60
N VAL A 517 45.18 14.17 29.83
CA VAL A 517 44.81 14.91 31.03
C VAL A 517 45.98 15.83 31.40
N PRO A 518 45.74 17.12 31.72
CA PRO A 518 46.79 18.02 32.19
C PRO A 518 47.58 17.42 33.36
N VAL A 519 48.90 17.59 33.38
CA VAL A 519 49.74 16.97 34.42
C VAL A 519 49.75 17.83 35.68
N ARG A 520 49.50 17.22 36.85
CA ARG A 520 49.53 17.91 38.17
C ARG A 520 50.64 17.43 39.09
N ASN A 521 51.86 17.98 38.92
CA ASN A 521 53.06 17.49 39.60
C ASN A 521 53.19 17.84 41.10
N THR A 522 52.45 18.84 41.61
CA THR A 522 52.70 19.40 42.95
C THR A 522 51.50 19.33 43.87
N THR A 523 50.29 19.54 43.36
CA THR A 523 49.05 19.61 44.15
C THR A 523 47.93 18.82 43.48
N SER A 524 47.13 18.12 44.28
CA SER A 524 45.89 17.49 43.81
C SER A 524 44.91 18.57 43.39
N GLY A 525 44.21 18.38 42.27
CA GLY A 525 43.10 19.24 41.91
C GLY A 525 42.37 18.78 40.66
N VAL A 526 41.31 19.50 40.30
CA VAL A 526 40.36 19.11 39.26
C VAL A 526 40.75 19.73 37.92
N ASP A 527 40.90 18.89 36.91
CA ASP A 527 41.01 19.28 35.51
C ASP A 527 39.74 18.90 34.75
N THR A 528 39.28 19.80 33.89
CA THR A 528 38.17 19.55 32.97
C THR A 528 38.71 19.48 31.56
N VAL A 529 38.62 18.30 30.94
CA VAL A 529 39.06 18.04 29.58
C VAL A 529 37.82 17.99 28.69
N ASN A 530 37.62 19.01 27.86
CA ASN A 530 36.62 18.94 26.80
C ASN A 530 37.15 18.02 25.69
N LEU A 531 36.55 16.84 25.57
CA LEU A 531 37.03 15.78 24.69
C LEU A 531 37.02 16.19 23.21
N ALA A 532 36.04 17.01 22.81
CA ALA A 532 35.89 17.48 21.43
C ALA A 532 37.05 18.38 21.00
N THR A 533 37.56 19.23 21.89
CA THR A 533 38.70 20.11 21.61
C THR A 533 40.04 19.48 21.96
N ALA A 534 40.07 18.51 22.88
CA ALA A 534 41.31 17.87 23.32
C ALA A 534 41.87 16.92 22.26
N ASP A 535 41.03 16.11 21.64
CA ASP A 535 41.38 15.29 20.48
C ASP A 535 40.13 15.07 19.61
N PRO A 536 39.95 15.85 18.53
CA PRO A 536 38.80 15.72 17.65
C PRO A 536 38.64 14.31 17.06
N THR A 537 39.75 13.62 16.73
CA THR A 537 39.70 12.28 16.12
C THR A 537 39.14 11.25 17.11
N GLN A 538 39.60 11.30 18.36
CA GLN A 538 39.11 10.38 19.39
C GLN A 538 37.70 10.74 19.86
N PHE A 539 37.34 12.03 19.85
CA PHE A 539 35.97 12.44 20.07
C PHE A 539 35.04 11.93 18.98
N GLN A 540 35.44 11.97 17.71
CA GLN A 540 34.66 11.38 16.61
C GLN A 540 34.46 9.87 16.78
N ALA A 541 35.46 9.15 17.29
CA ALA A 541 35.30 7.74 17.65
C ALA A 541 34.29 7.55 18.80
N LEU A 542 34.31 8.42 19.82
CA LEU A 542 33.31 8.41 20.89
C LEU A 542 31.90 8.72 20.38
N GLN A 543 31.76 9.74 19.53
CA GLN A 543 30.49 10.09 18.88
C GLN A 543 29.93 8.88 18.11
N LYS A 544 30.78 8.17 17.36
CA LYS A 544 30.37 6.96 16.63
C LYS A 544 29.93 5.84 17.57
N GLN A 545 30.60 5.63 18.70
CA GLN A 545 30.17 4.64 19.68
C GLN A 545 28.81 4.96 20.29
N VAL A 546 28.57 6.22 20.67
CA VAL A 546 27.27 6.66 21.22
C VAL A 546 26.17 6.54 20.16
N HIS A 547 26.48 6.89 18.92
CA HIS A 547 25.55 6.75 17.81
C HIS A 547 25.17 5.29 17.56
N ASP A 548 26.15 4.40 17.37
CA ASP A 548 25.88 3.02 16.94
C ASP A 548 25.31 2.14 18.07
N TYR A 549 25.70 2.39 19.32
CA TYR A 549 25.36 1.52 20.46
C TYR A 549 24.47 2.19 21.52
N GLY A 550 24.16 3.49 21.38
CA GLY A 550 23.56 4.28 22.45
C GLY A 550 24.54 4.52 23.60
N TYR A 551 24.04 5.03 24.73
CA TYR A 551 24.84 5.21 25.94
C TYR A 551 24.03 4.79 27.18
N SER A 552 24.33 3.58 27.68
CA SER A 552 23.85 3.04 28.96
C SER A 552 24.92 3.07 30.05
N GLY A 553 26.12 3.52 29.69
CA GLY A 553 27.28 3.57 30.56
C GLY A 553 28.58 3.54 29.75
N ALA A 554 29.68 3.75 30.44
CA ALA A 554 31.01 3.61 29.88
C ALA A 554 31.99 2.99 30.88
N ARG A 555 33.11 2.56 30.34
CA ARG A 555 34.33 2.20 31.06
C ARG A 555 35.41 3.21 30.70
N LEU A 556 36.01 3.82 31.71
CA LEU A 556 37.16 4.70 31.56
C LEU A 556 38.43 3.96 31.98
N VAL A 557 39.52 4.14 31.24
CA VAL A 557 40.85 3.69 31.67
C VAL A 557 41.72 4.90 31.88
N TYR A 558 42.03 5.22 33.15
CA TYR A 558 43.00 6.24 33.50
C TYR A 558 44.40 5.60 33.55
N ALA A 559 45.32 6.12 32.74
CA ALA A 559 46.67 5.61 32.59
C ALA A 559 47.66 6.71 32.95
N VAL A 560 48.67 6.37 33.74
CA VAL A 560 49.73 7.30 34.14
C VAL A 560 51.07 6.71 33.78
N LYS A 561 51.92 7.55 33.19
CA LYS A 561 53.31 7.25 32.88
C LYS A 561 54.22 8.08 33.76
N VAL A 562 55.07 7.40 34.52
CA VAL A 562 56.10 8.01 35.38
C VAL A 562 57.46 7.64 34.82
N THR A 563 58.28 8.62 34.47
CA THR A 563 59.65 8.38 33.98
C THR A 563 60.73 8.86 34.93
N THR A 564 60.34 9.46 36.05
CA THR A 564 61.24 9.93 37.09
C THR A 564 61.77 8.75 37.91
N ASN A 565 63.06 8.78 38.22
CA ASN A 565 63.69 7.79 39.09
C ASN A 565 63.26 8.00 40.54
N GLY A 566 63.17 6.91 41.29
CA GLY A 566 62.86 6.95 42.72
C GLY A 566 61.40 6.60 43.05
N ASN A 567 61.01 6.96 44.27
CA ASN A 567 59.69 6.67 44.81
C ASN A 567 58.72 7.78 44.40
N ASN A 568 57.73 7.41 43.61
CA ASN A 568 56.75 8.33 43.06
C ASN A 568 55.36 7.90 43.52
N THR A 569 54.54 8.89 43.91
CA THR A 569 53.15 8.69 44.34
C THR A 569 52.22 9.47 43.45
N VAL A 570 51.32 8.76 42.77
CA VAL A 570 50.24 9.30 41.95
C VAL A 570 48.93 9.05 42.68
N THR A 571 48.01 10.01 42.67
CA THR A 571 46.67 9.83 43.23
C THR A 571 45.58 10.17 42.23
N LEU A 572 44.48 9.43 42.29
CA LEU A 572 43.25 9.67 41.54
C LEU A 572 42.09 9.69 42.55
N ASP A 573 41.43 10.84 42.68
CA ASP A 573 40.35 11.06 43.65
C ASP A 573 38.97 10.99 42.99
N SER A 574 38.82 11.54 41.78
CA SER A 574 37.52 11.48 41.09
C SER A 574 37.64 11.43 39.57
N LEU A 575 36.79 10.62 38.95
CA LEU A 575 36.46 10.69 37.53
C LEU A 575 34.97 10.97 37.37
N ALA A 576 34.62 11.98 36.55
CA ALA A 576 33.25 12.22 36.15
C ALA A 576 33.16 12.52 34.65
N LEU A 577 32.08 12.07 34.01
CA LEU A 577 31.81 12.32 32.60
C LEU A 577 30.52 13.13 32.46
N ASP A 578 30.56 14.17 31.61
CA ASP A 578 29.39 14.93 31.18
C ASP A 578 29.21 14.78 29.68
N LEU A 579 27.98 14.56 29.24
CA LEU A 579 27.62 14.41 27.84
C LEU A 579 26.56 15.43 27.43
N THR A 580 26.69 15.99 26.23
CA THR A 580 25.66 16.79 25.55
C THR A 580 25.35 16.12 24.22
N TYR A 581 24.08 15.82 23.95
CA TYR A 581 23.66 15.04 22.80
C TYR A 581 22.26 15.43 22.31
N TYR A 582 21.90 14.94 21.13
CA TYR A 582 20.55 15.02 20.59
C TYR A 582 20.01 13.60 20.40
N VAL A 583 18.75 13.38 20.76
CA VAL A 583 18.08 12.10 20.53
C VAL A 583 17.33 12.12 19.19
N PRO A 584 17.23 10.97 18.49
CA PRO A 584 16.38 10.86 17.32
C PRO A 584 14.93 11.23 17.64
N VAL A 585 14.30 11.96 16.73
CA VAL A 585 12.86 12.27 16.78
C VAL A 585 12.26 11.99 15.41
N LEU A 586 10.96 11.74 15.37
CA LEU A 586 10.21 11.73 14.11
C LEU A 586 10.19 13.16 13.58
N ARG A 587 10.83 13.43 12.44
CA ARG A 587 10.88 14.74 11.77
C ARG A 587 9.90 14.73 10.61
N GLY A 588 8.99 15.70 10.59
CA GLY A 588 8.14 15.89 9.43
C GLY A 588 8.98 16.21 8.18
N GLU A 589 8.46 15.88 7.00
CA GLU A 589 8.93 16.37 5.73
C GLU A 589 8.99 17.89 5.78
N GLN A 590 10.18 18.43 5.55
CA GLN A 590 10.45 19.85 5.71
C GLN A 590 11.55 20.31 4.77
N GLY A 591 11.57 21.62 4.48
CA GLY A 591 12.61 22.27 3.71
C GLY A 591 12.13 22.67 2.32
N THR A 592 12.72 23.76 1.80
CA THR A 592 12.31 24.40 0.53
C THR A 592 12.31 23.44 -0.65
N CYS A 593 13.25 22.49 -0.66
CA CYS A 593 13.42 21.43 -1.64
C CYS A 593 12.18 20.52 -1.73
N ILE A 594 11.71 19.92 -0.63
CA ILE A 594 10.54 19.00 -0.63
C ILE A 594 9.22 19.77 -0.68
N GLU A 595 9.06 20.81 0.14
CA GLU A 595 7.77 21.48 0.35
C GLU A 595 7.35 22.38 -0.83
N THR A 596 8.30 22.95 -1.56
CA THR A 596 8.00 23.96 -2.59
C THR A 596 8.63 23.68 -3.95
N GLY A 597 9.77 22.98 -4.02
CA GLY A 597 10.50 22.75 -5.28
C GLY A 597 9.99 21.57 -6.11
N THR A 598 10.10 21.63 -7.43
CA THR A 598 9.88 20.47 -8.33
C THR A 598 11.19 19.72 -8.63
N SER A 599 12.35 20.33 -8.34
CA SER A 599 13.69 19.78 -8.56
C SER A 599 14.12 18.73 -7.53
N CYS A 600 13.31 18.51 -6.50
CA CYS A 600 13.60 17.61 -5.39
C CYS A 600 12.42 16.67 -5.12
N PRO A 601 12.19 15.69 -5.99
CA PRO A 601 11.12 14.75 -5.75
C PRO A 601 11.45 13.88 -4.52
N ILE A 602 10.43 13.56 -3.71
CA ILE A 602 10.55 12.53 -2.67
C ILE A 602 10.81 11.16 -3.29
N LEU A 603 10.18 10.90 -4.43
CA LEU A 603 10.39 9.75 -5.29
C LEU A 603 10.72 10.24 -6.70
N GLY A 604 11.99 10.11 -7.08
CA GLY A 604 12.50 10.47 -8.39
C GLY A 604 12.99 9.26 -9.17
N THR A 605 12.88 9.33 -10.48
CA THR A 605 13.50 8.39 -11.42
C THR A 605 14.40 9.16 -12.37
N ASP A 606 15.49 8.54 -12.83
CA ASP A 606 16.39 9.14 -13.81
C ASP A 606 15.64 9.60 -15.08
N PRO A 607 15.67 10.90 -15.43
CA PRO A 607 15.01 11.42 -16.63
C PRO A 607 15.76 11.10 -17.94
N SER A 608 16.89 10.39 -17.90
CA SER A 608 17.70 10.11 -19.09
C SER A 608 16.94 9.35 -20.19
N GLY A 609 17.26 9.67 -21.45
CA GLY A 609 16.64 9.18 -22.69
C GLY A 609 16.33 7.68 -22.74
N ASN A 610 17.25 6.86 -22.21
CA ASN A 610 17.25 5.41 -22.28
C ASN A 610 17.18 4.77 -20.88
N ASN A 611 16.47 5.40 -19.95
CA ASN A 611 16.22 4.80 -18.64
C ASN A 611 15.52 3.44 -18.83
N LYS A 612 15.80 2.39 -18.05
CA LYS A 612 15.08 1.10 -18.15
C LYS A 612 14.49 0.69 -16.79
N ILE A 613 13.90 1.67 -16.13
CA ILE A 613 13.42 1.55 -14.75
C ILE A 613 12.12 0.77 -14.73
N ASN A 614 12.06 -0.24 -13.86
CA ASN A 614 10.82 -0.97 -13.55
C ASN A 614 10.45 -0.69 -12.10
N MET A 615 9.33 -0.02 -11.87
CA MET A 615 8.87 0.34 -10.53
C MET A 615 7.42 -0.08 -10.35
N TYR A 616 7.15 -0.77 -9.25
CA TYR A 616 5.84 -1.33 -8.93
C TYR A 616 5.51 -1.09 -7.45
N LEU A 617 4.44 -0.35 -7.22
CA LEU A 617 3.96 0.07 -5.90
C LEU A 617 2.62 -0.61 -5.64
N GLN A 618 2.68 -1.70 -4.88
CA GLN A 618 1.56 -2.58 -4.54
C GLN A 618 0.92 -2.12 -3.21
N GLY A 619 0.46 -0.87 -3.23
CA GLY A 619 -0.20 -0.19 -2.13
C GLY A 619 -0.44 1.29 -2.48
N THR A 620 -0.84 2.08 -1.48
CA THR A 620 -1.05 3.52 -1.56
C THR A 620 0.26 4.25 -1.28
N THR A 621 0.71 5.07 -2.23
CA THR A 621 1.76 6.06 -1.96
C THR A 621 1.13 7.32 -1.38
N TYR A 622 1.47 7.66 -0.14
CA TYR A 622 0.92 8.80 0.58
C TYR A 622 2.04 9.78 1.01
N VAL A 623 2.32 10.75 0.16
CA VAL A 623 3.41 11.74 0.31
C VAL A 623 2.85 13.17 0.14
N PRO A 624 1.95 13.62 1.02
CA PRO A 624 1.12 14.80 0.79
C PRO A 624 1.90 16.11 0.62
N TYR A 625 3.16 16.18 1.08
CA TYR A 625 4.03 17.35 0.89
C TYR A 625 5.15 17.12 -0.14
N GLY A 626 5.43 15.86 -0.49
CA GLY A 626 6.43 15.50 -1.48
C GLY A 626 5.95 15.66 -2.92
N HIS A 627 6.86 16.04 -3.82
CA HIS A 627 6.66 15.95 -5.27
C HIS A 627 7.13 14.58 -5.78
N MET A 628 6.42 13.99 -6.74
CA MET A 628 6.84 12.76 -7.41
C MET A 628 7.23 13.04 -8.86
N SER A 629 8.42 12.59 -9.26
CA SER A 629 8.90 12.72 -10.64
C SER A 629 9.17 11.35 -11.23
N ILE A 630 8.24 10.86 -12.04
CA ILE A 630 8.26 9.53 -12.62
C ILE A 630 8.51 9.62 -14.12
N VAL A 631 9.60 9.04 -14.55
CA VAL A 631 10.06 8.88 -15.93
C VAL A 631 10.37 7.40 -16.09
N LEU A 632 9.55 6.70 -16.86
CA LEU A 632 9.71 5.26 -17.09
C LEU A 632 9.99 4.97 -18.55
N SER A 633 10.50 3.78 -18.83
CA SER A 633 10.50 3.22 -20.17
C SER A 633 10.30 1.72 -20.10
N ASN A 634 9.76 1.12 -21.16
CA ASN A 634 9.67 -0.33 -21.34
C ASN A 634 9.00 -1.10 -20.18
N PHE A 635 8.15 -0.44 -19.38
CA PHE A 635 7.37 -1.10 -18.33
C PHE A 635 6.30 -2.03 -18.95
N SER A 636 5.94 -3.07 -18.21
CA SER A 636 5.09 -4.17 -18.69
C SER A 636 3.85 -4.46 -17.83
N ALA A 637 3.63 -3.68 -16.75
CA ALA A 637 2.45 -3.74 -15.90
C ALA A 637 2.14 -2.37 -15.25
N GLU A 638 1.06 -2.29 -14.47
CA GLU A 638 0.64 -1.09 -13.72
C GLU A 638 1.72 -0.64 -12.73
N VAL A 639 1.95 0.66 -12.55
CA VAL A 639 3.01 1.19 -11.67
C VAL A 639 2.55 1.37 -10.23
N ALA A 640 1.31 1.83 -10.01
CA ALA A 640 0.75 2.00 -8.66
C ALA A 640 -0.68 1.46 -8.60
N LYS A 641 -0.93 0.51 -7.70
CA LYS A 641 -2.20 -0.25 -7.66
C LYS A 641 -3.25 0.22 -6.66
N PHE A 642 -2.91 1.02 -5.63
CA PHE A 642 -3.91 1.61 -4.71
C PHE A 642 -3.90 3.15 -4.76
N GLY A 643 -3.49 3.71 -5.89
CA GLY A 643 -3.44 5.14 -6.10
C GLY A 643 -2.34 5.86 -5.34
N VAL A 644 -2.26 7.17 -5.60
CA VAL A 644 -1.23 8.05 -5.05
C VAL A 644 -1.85 9.34 -4.53
N VAL A 645 -1.39 9.78 -3.36
CA VAL A 645 -1.73 11.08 -2.76
C VAL A 645 -0.43 11.82 -2.55
N THR A 646 -0.27 12.94 -3.22
CA THR A 646 1.01 13.66 -3.34
C THR A 646 0.80 15.16 -3.34
N ARG A 647 1.85 15.96 -3.13
CA ARG A 647 1.76 17.41 -3.37
C ARG A 647 1.54 17.69 -4.85
N SER A 648 2.33 17.05 -5.69
CA SER A 648 2.27 17.16 -7.16
C SER A 648 2.97 15.97 -7.80
N VAL A 649 2.60 15.65 -9.04
CA VAL A 649 3.22 14.55 -9.79
C VAL A 649 3.48 14.95 -11.24
N SER A 650 4.68 14.62 -11.70
CA SER A 650 5.03 14.64 -13.11
C SER A 650 5.28 13.22 -13.60
N PHE A 651 4.60 12.85 -14.67
CA PHE A 651 4.74 11.56 -15.34
C PHE A 651 5.24 11.74 -16.78
N SER A 652 6.17 10.89 -17.17
CA SER A 652 6.63 10.80 -18.56
C SER A 652 7.10 9.40 -18.91
N VAL A 653 6.99 9.07 -20.19
CA VAL A 653 7.54 7.86 -20.79
C VAL A 653 8.66 8.27 -21.74
N ASN A 654 9.87 7.75 -21.52
CA ASN A 654 11.03 8.03 -22.36
C ASN A 654 11.26 6.90 -23.38
N THR A 655 11.96 7.21 -24.50
CA THR A 655 12.23 6.50 -25.79
C THR A 655 12.09 4.97 -25.95
N GLY A 656 11.26 4.30 -25.17
CA GLY A 656 10.90 2.89 -25.26
C GLY A 656 9.49 2.73 -25.83
N ASN A 657 9.21 1.54 -26.36
CA ASN A 657 7.85 1.14 -26.73
C ASN A 657 7.24 0.45 -25.50
N PRO A 658 6.52 1.17 -24.61
CA PRO A 658 5.89 0.52 -23.47
C PRO A 658 4.98 -0.60 -23.99
N ARG A 659 5.21 -1.82 -23.51
CA ARG A 659 4.38 -2.97 -23.91
C ARG A 659 3.05 -2.97 -23.17
N TYR A 660 3.00 -2.27 -22.05
CA TYR A 660 1.80 -2.12 -21.25
C TYR A 660 0.95 -0.97 -21.78
N THR A 661 -0.29 -1.29 -22.16
CA THR A 661 -1.26 -0.34 -22.71
C THR A 661 -2.39 0.00 -21.73
N GLY A 662 -2.43 -0.65 -20.56
CA GLY A 662 -3.46 -0.43 -19.54
C GLY A 662 -3.18 0.78 -18.64
N PRO A 663 -3.89 0.88 -17.50
CA PRO A 663 -3.72 1.93 -16.49
C PRO A 663 -2.35 1.93 -15.80
N VAL A 664 -1.65 3.07 -15.82
CA VAL A 664 -0.36 3.22 -15.11
C VAL A 664 -0.60 3.42 -13.61
N PHE A 665 -1.62 4.22 -13.28
CA PHE A 665 -2.10 4.40 -11.92
C PHE A 665 -3.51 3.82 -11.84
N GLU A 666 -3.74 3.02 -10.83
CA GLU A 666 -5.01 2.37 -10.58
C GLU A 666 -5.36 2.47 -9.11
N ILE A 667 -6.66 2.48 -8.83
CA ILE A 667 -7.21 2.16 -7.53
C ILE A 667 -8.14 0.96 -7.70
N PRO A 668 -8.11 -0.04 -6.79
CA PRO A 668 -8.98 -1.19 -6.95
C PRO A 668 -10.45 -0.78 -6.84
N ASP A 669 -11.30 -1.43 -7.65
CA ASP A 669 -12.73 -1.33 -7.51
C ASP A 669 -13.21 -1.87 -6.16
N ASP A 670 -14.35 -1.34 -5.68
CA ASP A 670 -14.95 -1.85 -4.45
C ASP A 670 -15.35 -3.31 -4.66
N SER A 671 -14.75 -4.20 -3.88
CA SER A 671 -14.93 -5.63 -4.00
C SER A 671 -15.34 -6.20 -2.64
N PRO A 672 -16.29 -7.14 -2.60
CA PRO A 672 -16.56 -7.92 -1.39
C PRO A 672 -15.41 -8.88 -1.02
N GLY A 673 -14.37 -9.01 -1.86
CA GLY A 673 -13.22 -9.90 -1.62
C GLY A 673 -13.44 -11.33 -2.08
N PHE A 674 -14.27 -11.52 -3.09
CA PHE A 674 -14.62 -12.82 -3.61
C PHE A 674 -13.56 -13.39 -4.58
N GLY A 675 -12.66 -12.55 -5.09
CA GLY A 675 -11.55 -12.95 -5.96
C GLY A 675 -11.98 -13.57 -7.29
N PHE A 676 -11.03 -14.24 -7.93
CA PHE A 676 -11.22 -14.91 -9.23
C PHE A 676 -12.08 -16.18 -9.14
N GLU A 677 -12.32 -16.71 -7.94
CA GLU A 677 -13.11 -17.92 -7.74
C GLU A 677 -14.62 -17.64 -7.83
N ARG A 678 -15.06 -16.39 -7.73
CA ARG A 678 -16.50 -16.08 -7.60
C ARG A 678 -16.88 -14.94 -8.52
N THR A 679 -17.68 -15.26 -9.53
CA THR A 679 -18.26 -14.29 -10.47
C THR A 679 -19.75 -14.13 -10.18
N LEU A 680 -20.23 -12.90 -10.00
CA LEU A 680 -21.65 -12.62 -9.86
C LEU A 680 -22.19 -12.02 -11.15
N VAL A 681 -23.33 -12.52 -11.61
CA VAL A 681 -24.03 -11.98 -12.79
C VAL A 681 -25.50 -11.76 -12.47
N ARG A 682 -26.08 -10.75 -13.12
CA ARG A 682 -27.53 -10.52 -13.18
C ARG A 682 -28.04 -10.92 -14.54
N LEU A 683 -29.05 -11.78 -14.55
CA LEU A 683 -29.75 -12.23 -15.74
C LEU A 683 -31.09 -11.53 -15.82
N LYS A 684 -31.27 -10.70 -16.84
CA LYS A 684 -32.53 -10.03 -17.17
C LYS A 684 -33.19 -10.73 -18.36
N VAL A 685 -34.36 -11.31 -18.13
CA VAL A 685 -35.09 -12.08 -19.14
C VAL A 685 -36.20 -11.22 -19.74
N TYR A 686 -36.10 -10.98 -21.04
CA TYR A 686 -37.10 -10.29 -21.86
C TYR A 686 -37.89 -11.31 -22.66
N LEU A 687 -39.21 -11.22 -22.65
CA LEU A 687 -40.09 -12.08 -23.44
C LEU A 687 -40.63 -11.31 -24.64
N CYS A 688 -40.66 -11.97 -25.80
CA CYS A 688 -41.22 -11.44 -27.05
C CYS A 688 -42.41 -12.30 -27.51
N PRO A 689 -43.65 -12.00 -27.06
CA PRO A 689 -44.83 -12.70 -27.54
C PRO A 689 -45.05 -12.48 -29.05
N GLY A 690 -45.35 -13.54 -29.79
CA GLY A 690 -45.59 -13.49 -31.24
C GLY A 690 -44.35 -13.45 -32.12
N VAL A 691 -43.16 -13.36 -31.52
CA VAL A 691 -41.89 -13.39 -32.24
C VAL A 691 -41.37 -14.83 -32.27
N THR A 692 -41.13 -15.37 -33.47
CA THR A 692 -40.61 -16.74 -33.66
C THR A 692 -39.08 -16.78 -33.68
N SER A 693 -38.43 -15.69 -34.06
CA SER A 693 -36.97 -15.56 -34.03
C SER A 693 -36.52 -14.11 -33.90
N GLY A 694 -35.35 -13.89 -33.30
CA GLY A 694 -34.73 -12.57 -33.20
C GLY A 694 -35.32 -11.69 -32.08
N CYS A 695 -35.71 -12.29 -30.96
CA CYS A 695 -36.12 -11.52 -29.78
C CYS A 695 -34.96 -10.65 -29.29
N THR A 696 -35.23 -9.37 -29.01
CA THR A 696 -34.24 -8.41 -28.50
C THR A 696 -34.76 -7.72 -27.26
N PRO A 697 -33.90 -7.22 -26.35
CA PRO A 697 -34.34 -6.50 -25.16
C PRO A 697 -35.21 -5.28 -25.46
N GLY A 698 -34.95 -4.56 -26.57
CA GLY A 698 -35.77 -3.42 -26.99
C GLY A 698 -37.12 -3.78 -27.61
N GLY A 699 -37.34 -5.05 -27.98
CA GLY A 699 -38.58 -5.55 -28.56
C GLY A 699 -39.37 -6.50 -27.64
N GLY A 700 -38.88 -6.74 -26.42
CA GLY A 700 -39.50 -7.64 -25.44
C GLY A 700 -39.77 -6.93 -24.10
N GLU A 701 -40.63 -7.53 -23.29
CA GLU A 701 -40.94 -7.05 -21.93
C GLU A 701 -40.08 -7.78 -20.90
N LEU A 702 -39.47 -7.04 -19.96
CA LEU A 702 -38.72 -7.62 -18.85
C LEU A 702 -39.69 -8.43 -17.98
N ALA A 703 -39.48 -9.75 -17.90
CA ALA A 703 -40.38 -10.70 -17.21
C ALA A 703 -39.76 -11.33 -15.95
N LEU A 704 -38.43 -11.37 -15.86
CA LEU A 704 -37.70 -11.96 -14.74
C LEU A 704 -36.30 -11.36 -14.60
N GLU A 705 -35.88 -11.15 -13.35
CA GLU A 705 -34.51 -10.84 -12.98
C GLU A 705 -33.99 -11.87 -11.96
N SER A 706 -32.81 -12.43 -12.24
CA SER A 706 -32.12 -13.37 -11.35
C SER A 706 -30.69 -12.95 -11.10
N ARG A 707 -30.22 -13.10 -9.86
CA ARG A 707 -28.82 -12.89 -9.47
C ARG A 707 -28.17 -14.24 -9.23
N VAL A 708 -27.06 -14.51 -9.90
CA VAL A 708 -26.43 -15.83 -9.97
C VAL A 708 -24.96 -15.71 -9.61
N GLU A 709 -24.49 -16.59 -8.72
CA GLU A 709 -23.09 -16.78 -8.36
C GLU A 709 -22.52 -17.97 -9.12
N LEU A 710 -21.38 -17.75 -9.77
CA LEU A 710 -20.54 -18.78 -10.39
C LEU A 710 -19.31 -18.93 -9.48
N PHE A 711 -19.15 -20.09 -8.85
CA PHE A 711 -18.00 -20.42 -8.04
C PHE A 711 -17.10 -21.41 -8.78
N ASP A 712 -15.86 -21.04 -9.07
CA ASP A 712 -14.84 -21.86 -9.72
C ASP A 712 -13.75 -22.21 -8.69
N GLU A 713 -13.78 -23.44 -8.17
CA GLU A 713 -12.83 -23.92 -7.17
C GLU A 713 -11.38 -23.79 -7.69
N GLY A 714 -10.53 -23.13 -6.90
CA GLY A 714 -9.13 -22.87 -7.27
C GLY A 714 -8.97 -21.99 -8.51
N GLY A 715 -10.02 -21.26 -8.91
CA GLY A 715 -10.03 -20.38 -10.08
C GLY A 715 -10.04 -21.09 -11.42
N THR A 716 -10.31 -22.40 -11.46
CA THR A 716 -10.34 -23.16 -12.71
C THR A 716 -11.75 -23.17 -13.29
N PRO A 717 -12.02 -22.47 -14.41
CA PRO A 717 -13.37 -22.29 -14.89
C PRO A 717 -13.97 -23.57 -15.48
N GLY A 718 -15.19 -23.90 -15.05
CA GLY A 718 -16.00 -24.96 -15.62
C GLY A 718 -16.01 -26.29 -14.86
N PRO A 719 -16.84 -27.27 -15.28
CA PRO A 719 -16.97 -28.55 -14.59
C PRO A 719 -15.66 -29.36 -14.60
N PRO A 720 -15.36 -30.11 -13.51
CA PRO A 720 -16.18 -30.31 -12.32
C PRO A 720 -16.05 -29.19 -11.27
N ASN A 721 -15.18 -28.21 -11.47
CA ASN A 721 -14.81 -27.20 -10.47
C ASN A 721 -15.81 -26.04 -10.36
N ARG A 722 -16.74 -25.92 -11.31
CA ARG A 722 -17.77 -24.87 -11.35
C ARG A 722 -19.04 -25.28 -10.62
N GLU A 723 -19.36 -24.54 -9.57
CA GLU A 723 -20.65 -24.52 -8.90
C GLU A 723 -21.44 -23.27 -9.31
N VAL A 724 -22.77 -23.38 -9.36
CA VAL A 724 -23.65 -22.26 -9.70
C VAL A 724 -24.77 -22.18 -8.70
N THR A 725 -24.83 -21.05 -7.99
CA THR A 725 -25.82 -20.77 -6.94
C THR A 725 -26.71 -19.62 -7.37
N VAL A 726 -28.03 -19.82 -7.32
CA VAL A 726 -28.99 -18.73 -7.57
C VAL A 726 -29.21 -17.99 -6.26
N LEU A 727 -28.78 -16.74 -6.19
CA LEU A 727 -28.89 -15.89 -5.00
C LEU A 727 -30.24 -15.19 -4.92
N ASN A 728 -30.83 -14.85 -6.07
CA ASN A 728 -32.15 -14.22 -6.17
C ASN A 728 -32.88 -14.67 -7.44
N TRP A 729 -34.21 -14.73 -7.36
CA TRP A 729 -35.11 -15.06 -8.46
C TRP A 729 -36.41 -14.26 -8.30
N SER A 730 -36.65 -13.30 -9.20
CA SER A 730 -37.79 -12.39 -9.08
C SER A 730 -38.48 -12.16 -10.41
N HIS A 731 -39.81 -12.30 -10.43
CA HIS A 731 -40.63 -11.88 -11.57
C HIS A 731 -41.05 -10.42 -11.41
N THR A 732 -41.05 -9.69 -12.52
CA THR A 732 -41.77 -8.43 -12.63
C THR A 732 -43.27 -8.74 -12.59
N ARG A 733 -43.99 -8.09 -11.67
CA ARG A 733 -45.43 -8.27 -11.48
C ARG A 733 -46.22 -7.20 -12.20
#